data_AF-A0A8J8YDQ4-F1
#
_entry.id   AF-A0A8J8YDQ4-F1
#
_cell.length_a   1.000
_cell.length_b   1.000
_cell.length_c   1.000
_cell.angle_alpha   90.00
_cell.angle_beta   90.00
_cell.angle_gamma   90.00
#
_symmetry.space_group_name_H-M   'P 1'
#
loop_
_entity.id
_entity.type
_entity.pdbx_description
1 polymer ?
#
loop_
_entity_poly.entity_id
_entity_poly.type
_entity_poly.pdbx_seq_one_letter_code
_entity_poly.pdbx_strand_id
1 'polypeptide(L)'
;MTMMTPPPLEQQQEDDEMLVPHQELPVAGPEAAPQPMEGEDLSLLSPSVLVFVGLCVSVFSLISSHTWWLLSWFLLLVVAQTEPATTAESQPPEDPQTTRFTWTIESFSRLNTKKHYSDVFVVGGYKWRVLIFPKGNNVDHFSMYLDVADSGNLPYGWSRYAQFSLAVVNQIHPKYTIRKDTQHQFNARESDWGFTSFMPLSDLYDPSRGYLVNDTIIVEAEVAVRRMVDYWTYDSKKETGFVGLKNQGATCYMNSLLQTLYHTPYFRKAVYHMPTTENDMPSGSIPLALQSLFYKLQYSDNSVATKELTKSFGWDTYDSFMQHDVQELNRVLCEKLEDKMKGTVVEGTIEQLFEGHHINYIECINVDYKSNRKESFYDLQLDVKGCRDVYASFDKYVEVESLEGDNKYHAERYGLQDARKGVLFLDFPPVLQLQLKRFEYDYMRDTMVKINDRYEFPLQLDLDRDNGKYLSPDADRSIRNLYTLHSVLVHSGGVHGGHYYAFIRPTLSDQWYKFDDERVTKEDTKKALEEQYGGEEELPQINPGFNNTPFKFTKYSNAYMLVYIRENDKDKIMCNVDEKDIAEHLRIRLKKEQEEKEHKKKEKSEAHLYTIIKIARDKDLKEQIGKNIYFDLVDHEKVCSFRIQKQLPFTAFQEEVAKEFGIPVQFQRFWLWAKRQNHTYRPNRPLTPHEEAQSVGQLREVSNKAHNAELKLFLEVELGPELCPIRPPEKSKEDILLFFKLYNAEKEELCFVGRLFVKALGKPSEILTKLNEMAGFSPNEEIELYEEIKFEPNVMCEHIDKKLTFRSSQLEDGDIICFQKAPVPDGDPQVRYPDVPSFLEYVHNRQVVHFRSLDKPKDDDFSLELSKLHTYDDVVERVAHKLGLDDPSKIRLTSHNCYSQQPKPQPIRYRGVEHLLDMLVHYNQTSDILYYEVLDIPLPELQCLKTLKVAFHHATKDEVVVHSIRLPRNSTISDVITDLKTKVELSNPDTELRLLEVFYHKIYKIFPPHEKIENINDQYWTLRAEEIPEEEKNLGPHDRLIHVYHFMKDPNQNQQIQNFGDPFLMVIREVETAAEVLERIQRKLRVPDEDFSKWKLAFISMNRPEYLQDTDVVSARFQACDFLIILKCIPSLIHYIHT
;
A
#
# COMPACT_ATOMS: atom_id res chain seq x y z
N MET A 1 62.56 -16.37 27.79
CA MET A 1 61.80 -16.88 28.95
C MET A 1 61.05 -15.67 29.54
N THR A 2 59.81 -15.39 29.11
CA THR A 2 58.48 -15.83 29.64
C THR A 2 57.96 -14.90 30.77
N MET A 3 56.72 -14.40 30.89
CA MET A 3 55.41 -14.43 30.16
C MET A 3 54.57 -13.18 30.58
N MET A 4 53.47 -12.83 29.88
CA MET A 4 52.48 -11.78 30.25
C MET A 4 51.01 -12.08 29.83
N THR A 5 50.05 -11.61 30.67
CA THR A 5 48.63 -11.16 30.44
C THR A 5 47.52 -12.16 30.01
N PRO A 6 46.16 -11.90 30.13
CA PRO A 6 45.37 -10.68 30.53
C PRO A 6 44.05 -10.90 31.41
N PRO A 7 43.24 -9.84 31.74
CA PRO A 7 41.74 -9.86 31.89
C PRO A 7 41.02 -8.54 31.37
N PRO A 8 39.70 -8.22 31.62
CA PRO A 8 38.39 -8.91 31.50
C PRO A 8 37.39 -8.23 30.48
N LEU A 9 36.18 -8.81 30.28
CA LEU A 9 35.15 -8.45 29.27
C LEU A 9 33.81 -7.94 29.87
N GLU A 10 33.24 -6.86 29.32
CA GLU A 10 31.82 -6.47 29.45
C GLU A 10 31.36 -5.59 28.24
N GLN A 11 30.14 -5.88 27.75
CA GLN A 11 29.24 -5.15 26.82
C GLN A 11 29.67 -4.90 25.35
N GLN A 12 29.04 -5.66 24.43
CA GLN A 12 28.88 -5.30 23.02
C GLN A 12 27.40 -5.07 22.70
N GLN A 13 27.17 -3.93 22.07
CA GLN A 13 25.95 -3.33 21.59
C GLN A 13 25.86 -3.64 20.09
N GLU A 14 24.72 -4.14 19.63
CA GLU A 14 24.45 -4.43 18.22
C GLU A 14 24.26 -3.11 17.45
N ASP A 15 25.19 -2.83 16.54
CA ASP A 15 25.13 -1.76 15.55
C ASP A 15 24.81 -2.36 14.17
N ASP A 16 23.78 -1.78 13.57
CA ASP A 16 23.40 -1.83 12.17
C ASP A 16 24.51 -1.24 11.27
N GLU A 17 24.51 -1.74 10.03
CA GLU A 17 25.49 -1.55 8.96
C GLU A 17 25.99 -0.12 8.74
N MET A 18 27.32 0.06 8.84
CA MET A 18 28.03 1.26 8.42
C MET A 18 28.53 1.19 6.97
N LEU A 19 28.20 2.26 6.25
CA LEU A 19 29.01 2.91 5.24
C LEU A 19 30.50 3.00 5.65
N VAL A 20 31.40 2.77 4.68
CA VAL A 20 32.85 2.93 4.82
C VAL A 20 33.21 4.37 5.27
N PRO A 21 33.95 4.57 6.37
CA PRO A 21 34.48 5.88 6.73
C PRO A 21 35.93 6.06 6.25
N HIS A 22 36.20 7.25 5.71
CA HIS A 22 37.53 7.81 5.51
C HIS A 22 38.24 8.03 6.85
N GLN A 23 39.50 7.59 6.95
CA GLN A 23 40.41 7.97 8.04
C GLN A 23 40.92 9.40 7.83
N GLU A 24 40.68 10.27 8.80
CA GLU A 24 41.48 11.49 9.05
C GLU A 24 42.35 11.26 10.29
N LEU A 25 43.63 11.63 10.18
CA LEU A 25 44.62 11.74 11.26
C LEU A 25 44.50 13.10 11.96
N PRO A 26 44.95 13.24 13.23
CA PRO A 26 44.58 14.34 14.10
C PRO A 26 45.37 15.64 13.88
N VAL A 27 44.71 16.74 14.27
CA VAL A 27 45.17 18.13 14.31
C VAL A 27 46.33 18.33 15.29
N ALA A 28 47.38 19.00 14.81
CA ALA A 28 48.31 19.79 15.62
C ALA A 28 48.47 21.17 14.95
N GLY A 29 48.45 22.24 15.74
CA GLY A 29 48.93 23.56 15.31
C GLY A 29 49.71 24.21 16.46
N PRO A 30 50.21 25.45 16.33
CA PRO A 30 50.76 26.12 15.15
C PRO A 30 52.23 26.52 15.40
N GLU A 31 53.13 26.42 14.42
CA GLU A 31 54.44 27.10 14.49
C GLU A 31 54.83 27.74 13.14
N ALA A 32 55.41 28.92 13.28
CA ALA A 32 55.60 29.93 12.26
C ALA A 32 56.85 29.72 11.39
N ALA A 33 56.76 30.22 10.14
CA ALA A 33 57.80 30.80 9.26
C ALA A 33 59.16 30.08 9.10
N PRO A 34 59.67 29.90 7.86
CA PRO A 34 60.35 31.04 7.19
C PRO A 34 60.26 31.09 5.65
N GLN A 35 60.37 32.30 5.09
CA GLN A 35 60.93 32.60 3.76
C GLN A 35 62.45 32.90 3.91
N PRO A 36 63.20 33.24 2.84
CA PRO A 36 63.44 32.57 1.55
C PRO A 36 64.97 32.42 1.31
N MET A 37 65.43 31.80 0.21
CA MET A 37 66.73 32.18 -0.39
C MET A 37 66.78 31.96 -1.90
N GLU A 38 67.43 32.95 -2.52
CA GLU A 38 67.55 33.31 -3.94
C GLU A 38 68.68 32.57 -4.68
N GLY A 39 68.76 32.79 -5.99
CA GLY A 39 69.95 32.62 -6.85
C GLY A 39 69.67 31.72 -8.06
N GLU A 40 69.38 32.25 -9.26
CA GLU A 40 70.36 32.68 -10.30
C GLU A 40 71.26 31.51 -10.78
N ASP A 41 71.53 31.24 -12.06
CA ASP A 41 71.37 32.02 -13.27
C ASP A 41 71.46 31.15 -14.55
N LEU A 42 71.00 31.74 -15.64
CA LEU A 42 71.30 31.59 -17.08
C LEU A 42 72.62 30.87 -17.44
N SER A 43 72.86 30.20 -18.56
CA SER A 43 72.23 30.05 -19.88
C SER A 43 73.18 29.18 -20.73
N LEU A 44 72.69 28.41 -21.72
CA LEU A 44 73.44 28.03 -22.94
C LEU A 44 72.48 27.40 -23.99
N LEU A 45 71.98 28.26 -24.88
CA LEU A 45 71.70 28.09 -26.33
C LEU A 45 71.01 26.82 -26.90
N SER A 46 69.80 27.03 -27.44
CA SER A 46 69.42 26.71 -28.85
C SER A 46 68.13 27.46 -29.26
N PRO A 47 68.07 28.14 -30.43
CA PRO A 47 67.07 29.17 -30.75
C PRO A 47 65.90 28.66 -31.61
N SER A 48 65.07 27.75 -31.08
CA SER A 48 63.82 27.34 -31.75
C SER A 48 62.58 27.27 -30.85
N VAL A 49 62.67 27.61 -29.56
CA VAL A 49 61.59 27.35 -28.60
C VAL A 49 61.18 28.56 -27.74
N LEU A 50 61.93 29.68 -27.77
CA LEU A 50 61.63 30.86 -26.94
C LEU A 50 60.77 31.97 -27.59
N VAL A 51 60.30 31.79 -28.84
CA VAL A 51 59.40 32.77 -29.49
C VAL A 51 57.91 32.38 -29.34
N PHE A 52 57.60 31.14 -28.93
CA PHE A 52 56.21 30.66 -28.86
C PHE A 52 55.53 30.80 -27.50
N VAL A 53 56.26 31.08 -26.41
CA VAL A 53 55.67 31.09 -25.05
C VAL A 53 55.64 32.50 -24.42
N GLY A 54 56.45 33.45 -24.92
CA GLY A 54 56.42 34.86 -24.48
C GLY A 54 55.41 35.76 -25.18
N LEU A 55 54.81 35.32 -26.30
CA LEU A 55 53.73 36.03 -27.01
C LEU A 55 52.33 35.52 -26.65
N CYS A 56 52.23 34.41 -25.91
CA CYS A 56 50.96 33.83 -25.49
C CYS A 56 50.44 34.33 -24.14
N VAL A 57 51.21 35.10 -23.36
CA VAL A 57 50.78 35.54 -22.01
C VAL A 57 50.34 37.02 -21.95
N SER A 58 50.45 37.77 -23.04
CA SER A 58 49.96 39.16 -23.13
C SER A 58 48.94 39.41 -24.26
N VAL A 59 48.54 38.37 -25.00
CA VAL A 59 47.42 38.42 -25.97
C VAL A 59 46.23 37.52 -25.57
N PHE A 60 46.41 36.54 -24.68
CA PHE A 60 45.31 35.70 -24.17
C PHE A 60 44.54 36.27 -22.97
N SER A 61 44.86 37.49 -22.54
CA SER A 61 44.07 38.21 -21.53
C SER A 61 43.10 39.24 -22.14
N LEU A 62 43.00 39.35 -23.47
CA LEU A 62 42.13 40.37 -24.10
C LEU A 62 41.29 39.91 -25.31
N ILE A 63 41.30 38.64 -25.70
CA ILE A 63 40.38 38.12 -26.75
C ILE A 63 39.90 36.70 -26.39
N SER A 64 38.89 36.58 -25.53
CA SER A 64 38.03 35.37 -25.48
C SER A 64 36.63 35.62 -24.89
N SER A 65 36.26 36.85 -24.56
CA SER A 65 34.89 37.21 -24.16
C SER A 65 34.03 37.74 -25.32
N HIS A 66 34.62 38.07 -26.47
CA HIS A 66 33.88 38.67 -27.60
C HIS A 66 33.72 37.78 -28.85
N THR A 67 34.46 36.67 -28.98
CA THR A 67 34.31 35.72 -30.10
C THR A 67 33.35 34.57 -29.80
N TRP A 68 33.12 34.22 -28.53
CA TRP A 68 32.10 33.25 -28.13
C TRP A 68 30.68 33.82 -28.16
N TRP A 69 30.52 35.13 -27.93
CA TRP A 69 29.23 35.80 -28.15
C TRP A 69 28.85 35.87 -29.64
N LEU A 70 29.81 36.14 -30.54
CA LEU A 70 29.54 36.20 -31.98
C LEU A 70 29.33 34.82 -32.63
N LEU A 71 30.00 33.76 -32.17
CA LEU A 71 29.76 32.38 -32.63
C LEU A 71 28.50 31.75 -32.03
N SER A 72 28.15 32.08 -30.77
CA SER A 72 26.87 31.69 -30.19
C SER A 72 25.70 32.47 -30.80
N TRP A 73 25.93 33.68 -31.31
CA TRP A 73 24.92 34.46 -32.05
C TRP A 73 24.79 34.00 -33.50
N PHE A 74 25.86 33.55 -34.16
CA PHE A 74 25.81 32.98 -35.52
C PHE A 74 25.22 31.56 -35.57
N LEU A 75 25.43 30.70 -34.56
CA LEU A 75 24.79 29.37 -34.52
C LEU A 75 23.29 29.43 -34.17
N LEU A 76 22.84 30.50 -33.53
CA LEU A 76 21.41 30.77 -33.29
C LEU A 76 20.67 31.35 -34.50
N LEU A 77 21.39 31.74 -35.57
CA LEU A 77 20.83 32.37 -36.77
C LEU A 77 20.59 31.42 -37.95
N VAL A 78 20.89 30.11 -37.82
CA VAL A 78 20.68 29.11 -38.89
C VAL A 78 19.56 28.09 -38.58
N VAL A 79 18.92 28.15 -37.40
CA VAL A 79 17.75 27.30 -37.06
C VAL A 79 16.55 28.12 -36.57
N ALA A 80 16.34 29.30 -37.14
CA ALA A 80 15.12 30.07 -36.93
C ALA A 80 14.81 30.92 -38.17
N GLN A 81 14.10 30.33 -39.12
CA GLN A 81 13.23 31.09 -40.03
C GLN A 81 11.80 30.62 -39.79
N THR A 82 11.12 31.30 -38.89
CA THR A 82 9.66 31.40 -38.86
C THR A 82 9.28 32.87 -38.66
N GLU A 83 8.36 33.31 -39.49
CA GLU A 83 7.90 34.68 -39.71
C GLU A 83 7.30 35.34 -38.46
N PRO A 84 7.24 36.70 -38.40
CA PRO A 84 6.87 37.44 -37.20
C PRO A 84 5.41 37.19 -36.79
N ALA A 85 5.23 36.95 -35.49
CA ALA A 85 3.94 36.82 -34.83
C ALA A 85 3.09 38.09 -35.03
N THR A 86 2.09 37.96 -35.89
CA THR A 86 0.85 38.74 -35.80
C THR A 86 0.19 38.43 -34.46
N THR A 87 -0.26 39.49 -33.80
CA THR A 87 -1.22 39.46 -32.68
C THR A 87 -2.32 38.45 -32.96
N ALA A 88 -2.28 37.30 -32.28
CA ALA A 88 -3.37 36.34 -32.30
C ALA A 88 -4.44 36.81 -31.31
N GLU A 89 -5.43 37.48 -31.87
CA GLU A 89 -6.77 37.56 -31.28
C GLU A 89 -7.23 36.16 -30.86
N SER A 90 -7.94 36.11 -29.73
CA SER A 90 -8.66 34.96 -29.19
C SER A 90 -9.20 34.02 -30.28
N GLN A 91 -8.62 32.82 -30.40
CA GLN A 91 -9.35 31.73 -31.02
C GLN A 91 -10.30 31.13 -29.97
N PRO A 92 -11.61 31.01 -30.26
CA PRO A 92 -12.54 30.29 -29.39
C PRO A 92 -12.15 28.80 -29.33
N PRO A 93 -12.62 28.05 -28.32
CA PRO A 93 -12.31 26.63 -28.19
C PRO A 93 -12.72 25.89 -29.47
N GLU A 94 -11.80 25.16 -30.11
CA GLU A 94 -12.16 24.27 -31.21
C GLU A 94 -13.09 23.17 -30.67
N ASP A 95 -14.38 23.28 -30.97
CA ASP A 95 -15.33 22.18 -30.86
C ASP A 95 -14.81 20.96 -31.66
N PRO A 96 -15.02 19.72 -31.18
CA PRO A 96 -14.59 18.54 -31.92
C PRO A 96 -15.21 18.55 -33.32
N GLN A 97 -14.39 18.54 -34.37
CA GLN A 97 -14.86 18.49 -35.76
C GLN A 97 -15.71 17.23 -35.98
N THR A 98 -17.02 17.42 -36.04
CA THR A 98 -18.00 16.38 -36.39
C THR A 98 -18.17 16.38 -37.91
N THR A 99 -17.92 15.25 -38.55
CA THR A 99 -18.07 15.09 -40.01
C THR A 99 -19.14 14.06 -40.31
N ARG A 100 -20.05 14.39 -41.22
CA ARG A 100 -21.08 13.47 -41.73
C ARG A 100 -20.66 12.88 -43.08
N PHE A 101 -20.69 11.56 -43.15
CA PHE A 101 -20.43 10.75 -44.34
C PHE A 101 -21.74 10.06 -44.77
N THR A 102 -22.05 10.09 -46.06
CA THR A 102 -23.25 9.48 -46.64
C THR A 102 -22.83 8.47 -47.70
N TRP A 103 -23.37 7.26 -47.65
CA TRP A 103 -23.06 6.17 -48.57
C TRP A 103 -24.35 5.61 -49.20
N THR A 104 -24.42 5.73 -50.53
CA THR A 104 -25.52 5.19 -51.34
C THR A 104 -25.12 3.83 -51.90
N ILE A 105 -25.94 2.82 -51.68
CA ILE A 105 -25.68 1.44 -52.10
C ILE A 105 -26.77 1.01 -53.08
N GLU A 106 -26.41 0.94 -54.35
CA GLU A 106 -27.29 0.53 -55.44
C GLU A 106 -27.31 -1.00 -55.60
N SER A 107 -28.37 -1.54 -56.22
CA SER A 107 -28.57 -2.98 -56.42
C SER A 107 -28.46 -3.80 -55.13
N PHE A 108 -28.96 -3.25 -54.01
CA PHE A 108 -28.75 -3.77 -52.65
C PHE A 108 -29.26 -5.20 -52.49
N SER A 109 -30.38 -5.55 -53.11
CA SER A 109 -30.97 -6.90 -53.05
C SER A 109 -30.08 -7.96 -53.72
N ARG A 110 -29.11 -7.57 -54.56
CA ARG A 110 -28.17 -8.48 -55.22
C ARG A 110 -26.88 -8.69 -54.42
N LEU A 111 -26.68 -7.98 -53.30
CA LEU A 111 -25.50 -8.15 -52.44
C LEU A 111 -25.56 -9.49 -51.70
N ASN A 112 -24.83 -10.47 -52.23
CA ASN A 112 -24.68 -11.82 -51.64
C ASN A 112 -23.44 -11.96 -50.74
N THR A 113 -22.70 -10.89 -50.50
CA THR A 113 -21.49 -10.91 -49.66
C THR A 113 -21.83 -10.89 -48.18
N LYS A 114 -21.10 -11.68 -47.38
CA LYS A 114 -21.27 -11.71 -45.91
C LYS A 114 -21.01 -10.34 -45.26
N LYS A 115 -20.01 -9.62 -45.76
CA LYS A 115 -19.63 -8.27 -45.30
C LYS A 115 -19.38 -7.36 -46.49
N HIS A 116 -19.72 -6.08 -46.35
CA HIS A 116 -19.51 -5.05 -47.37
C HIS A 116 -19.00 -3.76 -46.71
N TYR A 117 -18.05 -3.08 -47.35
CA TYR A 117 -17.38 -1.90 -46.81
C TYR A 117 -17.65 -0.68 -47.70
N SER A 118 -17.79 0.50 -47.09
CA SER A 118 -17.81 1.77 -47.81
C SER A 118 -16.43 2.20 -48.26
N ASP A 119 -16.39 3.28 -49.06
CA ASP A 119 -15.17 4.06 -49.26
C ASP A 119 -14.65 4.63 -47.94
N VAL A 120 -13.34 4.90 -47.90
CA VAL A 120 -12.65 5.44 -46.73
C VAL A 120 -12.84 6.95 -46.67
N PHE A 121 -13.22 7.47 -45.50
CA PHE A 121 -13.34 8.90 -45.22
C PHE A 121 -12.47 9.29 -44.02
N VAL A 122 -12.08 10.57 -43.95
CA VAL A 122 -11.13 11.06 -42.93
C VAL A 122 -11.82 12.01 -41.97
N VAL A 123 -11.72 11.72 -40.67
CA VAL A 123 -12.26 12.55 -39.58
C VAL A 123 -11.24 12.63 -38.45
N GLY A 124 -10.94 13.83 -37.96
CA GLY A 124 -9.95 14.06 -36.91
C GLY A 124 -8.53 13.59 -37.26
N GLY A 125 -8.18 13.54 -38.54
CA GLY A 125 -6.88 13.04 -39.04
C GLY A 125 -6.78 11.52 -39.19
N TYR A 126 -7.87 10.78 -38.93
CA TYR A 126 -7.88 9.31 -38.97
C TYR A 126 -8.80 8.76 -40.06
N LYS A 127 -8.45 7.58 -40.59
CA LYS A 127 -9.16 6.91 -41.68
C LYS A 127 -10.24 5.97 -41.15
N TRP A 128 -11.49 6.24 -41.53
CA TRP A 128 -12.68 5.49 -41.14
C TRP A 128 -13.39 4.91 -42.36
N ARG A 129 -14.16 3.85 -42.17
CA ARG A 129 -15.11 3.32 -43.17
C ARG A 129 -16.32 2.69 -42.47
N VAL A 130 -17.44 2.61 -43.18
CA VAL A 130 -18.64 1.90 -42.71
C VAL A 130 -18.57 0.45 -43.14
N LEU A 131 -18.83 -0.47 -42.22
CA LEU A 131 -18.93 -1.92 -42.45
C LEU A 131 -20.38 -2.35 -42.24
N ILE A 132 -20.97 -3.01 -43.23
CA ILE A 132 -22.33 -3.55 -43.15
C ILE A 132 -22.38 -5.07 -43.37
N PHE A 133 -23.40 -5.69 -42.80
CA PHE A 133 -23.81 -7.06 -43.08
C PHE A 133 -25.23 -7.02 -43.66
N PRO A 134 -25.39 -7.00 -45.00
CA PRO A 134 -26.67 -6.78 -45.66
C PRO A 134 -27.75 -7.81 -45.30
N LYS A 135 -27.35 -9.05 -45.04
CA LYS A 135 -28.22 -10.16 -44.61
C LYS A 135 -28.09 -10.49 -43.11
N GLY A 136 -27.43 -9.61 -42.37
CA GLY A 136 -27.17 -9.73 -40.94
C GLY A 136 -25.93 -10.52 -40.55
N ASN A 137 -25.41 -10.20 -39.36
CA ASN A 137 -24.25 -10.84 -38.76
C ASN A 137 -24.70 -11.92 -37.76
N ASN A 138 -25.07 -13.10 -38.28
CA ASN A 138 -25.65 -14.21 -37.51
C ASN A 138 -26.99 -13.88 -36.80
N VAL A 139 -27.70 -12.85 -37.27
CA VAL A 139 -29.02 -12.41 -36.79
C VAL A 139 -29.88 -11.96 -37.97
N ASP A 140 -31.21 -11.99 -37.84
CA ASP A 140 -32.16 -11.57 -38.90
C ASP A 140 -32.36 -10.03 -38.98
N HIS A 141 -31.28 -9.27 -38.78
CA HIS A 141 -31.26 -7.81 -38.78
C HIS A 141 -30.15 -7.31 -39.68
N PHE A 142 -30.36 -6.19 -40.35
CA PHE A 142 -29.29 -5.42 -40.95
C PHE A 142 -28.31 -4.99 -39.84
N SER A 143 -27.01 -5.26 -40.03
CA SER A 143 -25.96 -4.88 -39.08
C SER A 143 -25.04 -3.83 -39.68
N MET A 144 -24.64 -2.85 -38.88
CA MET A 144 -23.82 -1.73 -39.33
C MET A 144 -22.82 -1.30 -38.26
N TYR A 145 -21.57 -1.09 -38.66
CA TYR A 145 -20.42 -0.78 -37.81
C TYR A 145 -19.58 0.33 -38.42
N LEU A 146 -18.90 1.09 -37.57
CA LEU A 146 -17.80 1.96 -37.95
C LEU A 146 -16.49 1.17 -37.78
N ASP A 147 -15.59 1.23 -38.74
CA ASP A 147 -14.34 0.49 -38.75
C ASP A 147 -13.15 1.41 -39.05
N VAL A 148 -12.01 1.13 -38.40
CA VAL A 148 -10.74 1.81 -38.65
C VAL A 148 -10.07 1.21 -39.88
N ALA A 149 -10.12 1.93 -40.99
CA ALA A 149 -9.76 1.39 -42.30
C ALA A 149 -8.29 0.92 -42.43
N ASP A 150 -7.38 1.51 -41.65
CA ASP A 150 -5.94 1.25 -41.67
C ASP A 150 -5.43 0.46 -40.44
N SER A 151 -6.32 -0.14 -39.65
CA SER A 151 -6.03 -0.79 -38.37
C SER A 151 -4.84 -1.76 -38.38
N GLY A 152 -4.65 -2.53 -39.46
CA GLY A 152 -3.54 -3.50 -39.61
C GLY A 152 -2.16 -2.88 -39.87
N ASN A 153 -2.09 -1.59 -40.22
CA ASN A 153 -0.83 -0.88 -40.52
C ASN A 153 -0.43 0.10 -39.40
N LEU A 154 -1.20 0.17 -38.31
CA LEU A 154 -0.95 1.08 -37.20
C LEU A 154 0.04 0.47 -36.19
N PRO A 155 0.87 1.29 -35.52
CA PRO A 155 1.88 0.80 -34.58
C PRO A 155 1.27 0.04 -33.39
N TYR A 156 2.04 -0.86 -32.81
CA TYR A 156 1.61 -1.65 -31.65
C TYR A 156 1.16 -0.73 -30.50
N GLY A 157 -0.07 -0.95 -29.99
CA GLY A 157 -0.65 -0.16 -28.89
C GLY A 157 -1.47 1.07 -29.31
N TRP A 158 -1.76 1.25 -30.60
CA TRP A 158 -2.61 2.36 -31.06
C TRP A 158 -4.03 2.30 -30.44
N SER A 159 -4.58 3.47 -30.13
CA SER A 159 -6.00 3.60 -29.78
C SER A 159 -6.60 4.92 -30.29
N ARG A 160 -7.89 4.93 -30.63
CA ARG A 160 -8.62 6.10 -31.12
C ARG A 160 -9.99 6.16 -30.47
N TYR A 161 -10.33 7.27 -29.82
CA TYR A 161 -11.66 7.47 -29.23
C TYR A 161 -12.56 8.28 -30.18
N ALA A 162 -13.72 7.72 -30.53
CA ALA A 162 -14.70 8.41 -31.36
C ALA A 162 -16.11 8.27 -30.79
N GLN A 163 -16.85 9.38 -30.82
CA GLN A 163 -18.29 9.41 -30.65
C GLN A 163 -18.90 9.45 -32.06
N PHE A 164 -19.86 8.57 -32.36
CA PHE A 164 -20.41 8.49 -33.69
C PHE A 164 -21.86 8.01 -33.72
N SER A 165 -22.56 8.37 -34.78
CA SER A 165 -23.93 8.01 -35.07
C SER A 165 -24.01 7.31 -36.42
N LEU A 166 -24.76 6.21 -36.49
CA LEU A 166 -25.03 5.49 -37.73
C LEU A 166 -26.52 5.53 -38.04
N ALA A 167 -26.90 5.78 -39.31
CA ALA A 167 -28.28 5.92 -39.73
C ALA A 167 -28.59 5.19 -41.05
N VAL A 168 -29.82 4.69 -41.18
CA VAL A 168 -30.42 4.26 -42.45
C VAL A 168 -31.50 5.28 -42.81
N VAL A 169 -31.31 5.98 -43.92
CA VAL A 169 -32.17 7.10 -44.32
C VAL A 169 -33.47 6.58 -44.92
N ASN A 170 -34.59 7.12 -44.43
CA ASN A 170 -35.88 6.90 -45.06
C ASN A 170 -36.02 7.85 -46.27
N GLN A 171 -36.10 7.29 -47.47
CA GLN A 171 -36.05 8.03 -48.73
C GLN A 171 -37.41 8.63 -49.12
N ILE A 172 -38.51 8.24 -48.46
CA ILE A 172 -39.87 8.76 -48.71
C ILE A 172 -40.24 9.80 -47.66
N HIS A 173 -39.93 9.53 -46.39
CA HIS A 173 -40.32 10.36 -45.25
C HIS A 173 -39.11 10.57 -44.31
N PRO A 174 -38.32 11.65 -44.47
CA PRO A 174 -37.07 11.85 -43.74
C PRO A 174 -37.17 11.76 -42.21
N LYS A 175 -38.35 12.09 -41.64
CA LYS A 175 -38.64 12.01 -40.19
C LYS A 175 -38.60 10.59 -39.61
N TYR A 176 -38.72 9.56 -40.44
CA TYR A 176 -38.64 8.16 -40.03
C TYR A 176 -37.26 7.54 -40.26
N THR A 177 -36.22 8.35 -40.52
CA THR A 177 -34.84 7.86 -40.56
C THR A 177 -34.47 7.21 -39.23
N ILE A 178 -33.97 5.97 -39.28
CA ILE A 178 -33.52 5.26 -38.08
C ILE A 178 -32.06 5.61 -37.84
N ARG A 179 -31.77 6.16 -36.67
CA ARG A 179 -30.44 6.59 -36.22
C ARG A 179 -30.12 5.96 -34.87
N LYS A 180 -28.87 5.55 -34.67
CA LYS A 180 -28.36 5.08 -33.38
C LYS A 180 -26.99 5.71 -33.09
N ASP A 181 -26.86 6.27 -31.90
CA ASP A 181 -25.66 6.93 -31.39
C ASP A 181 -24.86 6.02 -30.47
N THR A 182 -23.53 6.10 -30.53
CA THR A 182 -22.62 5.36 -29.65
C THR A 182 -21.26 6.06 -29.54
N GLN A 183 -20.40 5.54 -28.68
CA GLN A 183 -19.02 5.98 -28.52
C GLN A 183 -18.14 4.77 -28.21
N HIS A 184 -16.92 4.76 -28.72
CA HIS A 184 -16.02 3.62 -28.53
C HIS A 184 -14.54 4.01 -28.64
N GLN A 185 -13.69 3.22 -27.98
CA GLN A 185 -12.23 3.30 -28.09
C GLN A 185 -11.71 2.18 -29.00
N PHE A 186 -11.46 2.51 -30.26
CA PHE A 186 -10.95 1.60 -31.26
C PHE A 186 -9.48 1.28 -31.00
N ASN A 187 -9.10 0.01 -31.13
CA ASN A 187 -7.73 -0.48 -30.91
C ASN A 187 -7.43 -1.71 -31.78
N ALA A 188 -6.24 -2.29 -31.62
CA ALA A 188 -5.82 -3.45 -32.42
C ALA A 188 -6.68 -4.71 -32.25
N ARG A 189 -7.34 -4.89 -31.10
CA ARG A 189 -8.27 -6.02 -30.85
C ARG A 189 -9.69 -5.70 -31.30
N GLU A 190 -10.10 -4.44 -31.16
CA GLU A 190 -11.45 -3.93 -31.44
C GLU A 190 -11.34 -2.81 -32.47
N SER A 191 -11.11 -3.18 -33.74
CA SER A 191 -10.93 -2.22 -34.83
C SER A 191 -12.24 -1.70 -35.41
N ASP A 192 -13.35 -2.38 -35.13
CA ASP A 192 -14.70 -2.02 -35.54
C ASP A 192 -15.69 -2.07 -34.36
N TRP A 193 -16.69 -1.19 -34.40
CA TRP A 193 -17.73 -1.10 -33.37
C TRP A 193 -19.05 -0.57 -33.94
N GLY A 194 -20.18 -1.06 -33.44
CA GLY A 194 -21.49 -0.68 -33.94
C GLY A 194 -22.60 -1.61 -33.48
N PHE A 195 -23.58 -1.85 -34.35
CA PHE A 195 -24.85 -2.47 -33.98
C PHE A 195 -25.10 -3.73 -34.81
N THR A 196 -25.06 -4.89 -34.14
CA THR A 196 -25.41 -6.19 -34.74
C THR A 196 -26.89 -6.27 -35.11
N SER A 197 -27.77 -5.72 -34.28
CA SER A 197 -29.21 -5.58 -34.56
C SER A 197 -29.56 -4.12 -34.82
N PHE A 198 -29.16 -3.57 -35.98
CA PHE A 198 -29.44 -2.17 -36.32
C PHE A 198 -30.91 -1.97 -36.70
N MET A 199 -31.41 -2.71 -37.69
CA MET A 199 -32.80 -2.67 -38.17
C MET A 199 -33.27 -4.07 -38.61
N PRO A 200 -34.50 -4.52 -38.31
CA PRO A 200 -35.02 -5.79 -38.80
C PRO A 200 -35.01 -5.85 -40.33
N LEU A 201 -34.58 -6.97 -40.92
CA LEU A 201 -34.56 -7.11 -42.38
C LEU A 201 -35.98 -7.02 -42.98
N SER A 202 -36.99 -7.51 -42.26
CA SER A 202 -38.40 -7.38 -42.65
C SER A 202 -38.82 -5.94 -42.87
N ASP A 203 -38.34 -5.03 -42.02
CA ASP A 203 -38.68 -3.61 -42.08
C ASP A 203 -37.88 -2.88 -43.15
N LEU A 204 -36.63 -3.31 -43.38
CA LEU A 204 -35.75 -2.75 -44.41
C LEU A 204 -36.26 -3.06 -45.83
N TYR A 205 -36.71 -4.31 -46.06
CA TYR A 205 -37.17 -4.78 -47.37
C TYR A 205 -38.66 -4.48 -47.64
N ASP A 206 -39.42 -3.97 -46.67
CA ASP A 206 -40.81 -3.57 -46.86
C ASP A 206 -40.91 -2.31 -47.74
N PRO A 207 -41.44 -2.40 -48.98
CA PRO A 207 -41.54 -1.25 -49.88
C PRO A 207 -42.39 -0.11 -49.34
N SER A 208 -43.33 -0.39 -48.41
CA SER A 208 -44.19 0.62 -47.80
C SER A 208 -43.47 1.50 -46.77
N ARG A 209 -42.31 1.05 -46.26
CA ARG A 209 -41.54 1.75 -45.23
C ARG A 209 -40.50 2.71 -45.77
N GLY A 210 -40.09 2.61 -47.03
CA GLY A 210 -39.29 3.64 -47.71
C GLY A 210 -37.79 3.66 -47.41
N TYR A 211 -37.23 2.58 -46.85
CA TYR A 211 -35.77 2.47 -46.60
C TYR A 211 -35.01 1.91 -47.81
N LEU A 212 -35.59 0.95 -48.52
CA LEU A 212 -35.09 0.42 -49.80
C LEU A 212 -35.99 0.92 -50.94
N VAL A 213 -35.49 1.85 -51.75
CA VAL A 213 -36.24 2.45 -52.87
C VAL A 213 -35.43 2.26 -54.15
N ASN A 214 -36.06 1.75 -55.21
CA ASN A 214 -35.39 1.43 -56.48
C ASN A 214 -34.14 0.54 -56.29
N ASP A 215 -34.25 -0.48 -55.43
CA ASP A 215 -33.15 -1.37 -55.04
C ASP A 215 -31.91 -0.64 -54.50
N THR A 216 -32.11 0.54 -53.90
CA THR A 216 -31.06 1.42 -53.37
C THR A 216 -31.33 1.76 -51.91
N ILE A 217 -30.30 1.68 -51.07
CA ILE A 217 -30.32 2.11 -49.66
C ILE A 217 -29.32 3.26 -49.46
N ILE A 218 -29.63 4.20 -48.57
CA ILE A 218 -28.73 5.28 -48.17
C ILE A 218 -28.42 5.15 -46.68
N VAL A 219 -27.14 5.06 -46.34
CA VAL A 219 -26.66 5.03 -44.97
C VAL A 219 -25.83 6.27 -44.65
N GLU A 220 -25.92 6.78 -43.42
CA GLU A 220 -25.12 7.90 -42.94
C GLU A 220 -24.30 7.51 -41.72
N ALA A 221 -23.07 8.01 -41.64
CA ALA A 221 -22.20 7.93 -40.49
C ALA A 221 -21.76 9.35 -40.10
N GLU A 222 -22.07 9.77 -38.89
CA GLU A 222 -21.62 11.03 -38.33
C GLU A 222 -20.60 10.74 -37.25
N VAL A 223 -19.36 11.20 -37.42
CA VAL A 223 -18.23 10.82 -36.56
C VAL A 223 -17.60 12.08 -35.99
N ALA A 224 -17.36 12.07 -34.69
CA ALA A 224 -16.62 13.09 -33.94
C ALA A 224 -15.46 12.39 -33.21
N VAL A 225 -14.23 12.66 -33.67
CA VAL A 225 -13.04 12.13 -33.02
C VAL A 225 -12.60 13.08 -31.93
N ARG A 226 -12.53 12.60 -30.69
CA ARG A 226 -11.91 13.36 -29.60
C ARG A 226 -10.43 13.01 -29.55
N ARG A 227 -9.57 14.01 -29.42
CA ARG A 227 -8.18 13.78 -29.03
C ARG A 227 -8.22 13.18 -27.62
N MET A 228 -8.00 11.88 -27.54
CA MET A 228 -7.76 11.23 -26.26
C MET A 228 -6.41 11.76 -25.79
N VAL A 229 -6.44 12.57 -24.74
CA VAL A 229 -5.25 12.93 -23.99
C VAL A 229 -4.70 11.62 -23.45
N ASP A 230 -3.55 11.18 -23.98
CA ASP A 230 -2.87 9.98 -23.54
C ASP A 230 -2.72 10.04 -22.01
N TYR A 231 -3.33 9.07 -21.32
CA TYR A 231 -3.33 9.02 -19.85
C TYR A 231 -1.90 8.99 -19.27
N TRP A 232 -0.93 8.55 -20.07
CA TRP A 232 0.48 8.40 -19.71
C TRP A 232 1.37 9.58 -20.12
N THR A 233 0.91 10.50 -20.98
CA THR A 233 1.71 11.65 -21.46
C THR A 233 1.11 13.01 -21.11
N TYR A 234 0.01 13.03 -20.34
CA TYR A 234 -0.61 14.27 -19.87
C TYR A 234 0.31 15.02 -18.90
N ASP A 235 0.83 16.16 -19.34
CA ASP A 235 1.64 17.05 -18.54
C ASP A 235 0.74 18.13 -17.91
N SER A 236 0.32 17.89 -16.67
CA SER A 236 -0.54 18.82 -15.91
C SER A 236 0.03 20.25 -15.88
N LYS A 237 1.36 20.40 -15.78
CA LYS A 237 2.01 21.72 -15.71
C LYS A 237 1.87 22.46 -17.03
N LYS A 238 2.14 21.81 -18.16
CA LYS A 238 2.02 22.44 -19.49
C LYS A 238 0.58 22.82 -19.83
N GLU A 239 -0.38 21.97 -19.47
CA GLU A 239 -1.78 22.12 -19.89
C GLU A 239 -2.55 23.11 -18.99
N THR A 240 -2.22 23.16 -17.69
CA THR A 240 -2.97 23.93 -16.69
C THR A 240 -2.18 25.02 -15.99
N GLY A 241 -0.85 24.94 -15.98
CA GLY A 241 0.05 25.78 -15.17
C GLY A 241 0.31 25.22 -13.76
N PHE A 242 -0.41 24.17 -13.35
CA PHE A 242 -0.38 23.61 -12.00
C PHE A 242 0.07 22.14 -12.00
N VAL A 243 0.55 21.66 -10.85
CA VAL A 243 0.97 20.26 -10.65
C VAL A 243 0.16 19.59 -9.55
N GLY A 244 -0.03 18.29 -9.71
CA GLY A 244 -0.72 17.46 -8.73
C GLY A 244 0.19 16.96 -7.60
N LEU A 245 -0.41 16.21 -6.67
CA LEU A 245 0.24 15.54 -5.56
C LEU A 245 0.20 14.02 -5.75
N LYS A 246 1.31 13.33 -5.48
CA LYS A 246 1.37 11.87 -5.58
C LYS A 246 0.54 11.21 -4.49
N ASN A 247 -0.31 10.29 -4.90
CA ASN A 247 -1.05 9.45 -3.96
C ASN A 247 -0.12 8.34 -3.43
N GLN A 248 -0.03 8.21 -2.10
CA GLN A 248 0.79 7.19 -1.45
C GLN A 248 0.04 5.87 -1.22
N GLY A 249 -1.23 5.78 -1.63
CA GLY A 249 -2.11 4.64 -1.42
C GLY A 249 -3.54 5.12 -1.16
N ALA A 250 -3.76 5.71 0.02
CA ALA A 250 -5.07 6.21 0.46
C ALA A 250 -5.04 7.71 0.86
N THR A 251 -4.06 8.48 0.40
CA THR A 251 -3.82 9.86 0.86
C THR A 251 -4.58 10.94 0.09
N CYS A 252 -5.60 10.58 -0.68
CA CYS A 252 -6.33 11.52 -1.55
C CYS A 252 -7.09 12.61 -0.77
N TYR A 253 -7.55 12.31 0.45
CA TYR A 253 -8.18 13.29 1.36
C TYR A 253 -7.19 14.41 1.73
N MET A 254 -5.96 14.02 2.09
CA MET A 254 -4.87 14.94 2.40
C MET A 254 -4.46 15.75 1.17
N ASN A 255 -4.33 15.11 0.00
CA ASN A 255 -3.96 15.80 -1.23
C ASN A 255 -4.98 16.89 -1.60
N SER A 256 -6.28 16.59 -1.50
CA SER A 256 -7.37 17.52 -1.79
C SER A 256 -7.37 18.73 -0.86
N LEU A 257 -7.14 18.48 0.44
CA LEU A 257 -7.02 19.53 1.44
C LEU A 257 -5.78 20.40 1.22
N LEU A 258 -4.61 19.79 1.01
CA LEU A 258 -3.35 20.52 0.80
C LEU A 258 -3.39 21.40 -0.43
N GLN A 259 -4.01 20.93 -1.54
CA GLN A 259 -4.22 21.76 -2.72
C GLN A 259 -5.13 22.94 -2.42
N THR A 260 -6.19 22.73 -1.64
CA THR A 260 -7.12 23.81 -1.23
C THR A 260 -6.41 24.88 -0.38
N LEU A 261 -5.61 24.46 0.61
CA LEU A 261 -4.84 25.37 1.46
C LEU A 261 -3.72 26.07 0.70
N TYR A 262 -3.01 25.36 -0.19
CA TYR A 262 -1.96 25.93 -1.05
C TYR A 262 -2.50 27.02 -1.97
N HIS A 263 -3.70 26.81 -2.53
CA HIS A 263 -4.40 27.79 -3.35
C HIS A 263 -5.10 28.89 -2.56
N THR A 264 -4.83 29.00 -1.25
CA THR A 264 -5.14 30.18 -0.44
C THR A 264 -3.84 30.98 -0.24
N PRO A 265 -3.52 31.98 -1.09
CA PRO A 265 -2.17 32.56 -1.15
C PRO A 265 -1.67 33.18 0.15
N TYR A 266 -2.55 33.82 0.92
CA TYR A 266 -2.20 34.37 2.23
C TYR A 266 -1.77 33.28 3.23
N PHE A 267 -2.46 32.12 3.24
CA PHE A 267 -2.04 30.97 4.05
C PHE A 267 -0.67 30.44 3.62
N ARG A 268 -0.46 30.28 2.30
CA ARG A 268 0.84 29.86 1.75
C ARG A 268 1.96 30.81 2.14
N LYS A 269 1.72 32.13 2.09
CA LYS A 269 2.69 33.15 2.49
C LYS A 269 3.04 33.05 3.98
N ALA A 270 2.04 32.85 4.84
CA ALA A 270 2.27 32.64 6.26
C ALA A 270 3.14 31.40 6.53
N VAL A 271 2.89 30.32 5.78
CA VAL A 271 3.69 29.09 5.87
C VAL A 271 5.16 29.34 5.53
N TYR A 272 5.45 30.12 4.49
CA TYR A 272 6.83 30.47 4.13
C TYR A 272 7.55 31.35 5.16
N HIS A 273 6.82 32.11 5.97
CA HIS A 273 7.37 32.96 7.03
C HIS A 273 7.50 32.26 8.39
N MET A 274 7.09 31.00 8.51
CA MET A 274 7.34 30.21 9.73
C MET A 274 8.85 30.00 9.94
N PRO A 275 9.36 30.14 11.17
CA PRO A 275 10.78 29.99 11.46
C PRO A 275 11.21 28.52 11.31
N THR A 276 12.17 28.27 10.44
CA THR A 276 12.83 26.97 10.26
C THR A 276 14.34 27.18 10.18
N THR A 277 15.12 26.23 10.71
CA THR A 277 16.58 26.29 10.78
C THR A 277 17.24 25.36 9.77
N GLU A 278 18.51 25.59 9.46
CA GLU A 278 19.29 24.72 8.56
C GLU A 278 19.46 23.29 9.08
N ASN A 279 19.41 23.11 10.41
CA ASN A 279 19.56 21.81 11.07
C ASN A 279 18.26 20.99 11.11
N ASP A 280 17.11 21.60 10.76
CA ASP A 280 15.84 20.89 10.81
C ASP A 280 15.73 19.85 9.69
N MET A 281 15.24 18.67 10.04
CA MET A 281 14.93 17.61 9.08
C MET A 281 13.45 17.64 8.70
N PRO A 282 13.08 17.64 7.40
CA PRO A 282 11.70 17.69 6.95
C PRO A 282 10.83 16.57 7.54
N SER A 283 11.40 15.38 7.73
CA SER A 283 10.70 14.24 8.34
C SER A 283 10.39 14.39 9.82
N GLY A 284 10.99 15.36 10.52
CA GLY A 284 10.76 15.65 11.94
C GLY A 284 10.10 17.00 12.21
N SER A 285 9.83 17.80 11.17
CA SER A 285 9.33 19.17 11.30
C SER A 285 8.20 19.44 10.31
N ILE A 286 6.97 19.54 10.81
CA ILE A 286 5.77 19.84 10.02
C ILE A 286 5.89 21.19 9.27
N PRO A 287 6.35 22.29 9.90
CA PRO A 287 6.56 23.56 9.19
C PRO A 287 7.49 23.42 8.00
N LEU A 288 8.64 22.74 8.18
CA LEU A 288 9.61 22.56 7.11
C LEU A 288 9.10 21.62 6.00
N ALA A 289 8.38 20.55 6.36
CA ALA A 289 7.76 19.65 5.40
C ALA A 289 6.73 20.37 4.52
N LEU A 290 5.90 21.24 5.10
CA LEU A 290 4.94 22.06 4.36
C LEU A 290 5.61 23.11 3.49
N GLN A 291 6.64 23.79 3.99
CA GLN A 291 7.45 24.74 3.21
C GLN A 291 8.09 24.05 1.99
N SER A 292 8.73 22.91 2.20
CA SER A 292 9.30 22.05 1.15
C SER A 292 8.25 21.62 0.13
N LEU A 293 7.06 21.20 0.60
CA LEU A 293 5.95 20.79 -0.27
C LEU A 293 5.42 21.96 -1.11
N PHE A 294 5.14 23.12 -0.50
CA PHE A 294 4.60 24.29 -1.18
C PHE A 294 5.60 24.87 -2.18
N TYR A 295 6.89 24.89 -1.84
CA TYR A 295 7.95 25.27 -2.77
C TYR A 295 7.96 24.34 -4.00
N LYS A 296 7.92 23.02 -3.77
CA LYS A 296 7.87 22.04 -4.85
C LYS A 296 6.60 22.19 -5.68
N LEU A 297 5.42 22.45 -5.10
CA LEU A 297 4.18 22.71 -5.86
C LEU A 297 4.27 23.98 -6.73
N GLN A 298 5.04 24.99 -6.29
CA GLN A 298 5.20 26.25 -7.01
C GLN A 298 6.15 26.13 -8.20
N TYR A 299 7.28 25.43 -8.02
CA TYR A 299 8.39 25.43 -8.99
C TYR A 299 8.65 24.11 -9.71
N SER A 300 8.12 22.97 -9.24
CA SER A 300 8.27 21.68 -9.93
C SER A 300 7.43 21.62 -11.21
N ASP A 301 7.98 20.96 -12.22
CA ASP A 301 7.25 20.58 -13.44
C ASP A 301 6.51 19.24 -13.32
N ASN A 302 6.78 18.47 -12.25
CA ASN A 302 6.21 17.14 -12.03
C ASN A 302 5.36 17.08 -10.75
N SER A 303 4.48 16.08 -10.67
CA SER A 303 3.69 15.78 -9.47
C SER A 303 4.58 15.61 -8.23
N VAL A 304 4.16 16.18 -7.11
CA VAL A 304 4.97 16.30 -5.89
C VAL A 304 4.57 15.24 -4.86
N ALA A 305 5.54 14.56 -4.25
CA ALA A 305 5.27 13.55 -3.23
C ALA A 305 5.10 14.18 -1.84
N THR A 306 4.14 13.66 -1.06
CA THR A 306 3.82 14.13 0.30
C THR A 306 4.50 13.30 1.41
N LYS A 307 5.48 12.45 1.07
CA LYS A 307 6.14 11.49 1.99
C LYS A 307 6.80 12.13 3.21
N GLU A 308 7.43 13.28 3.03
CA GLU A 308 8.09 14.00 4.13
C GLU A 308 7.07 14.55 5.12
N LEU A 309 5.93 15.01 4.61
CA LEU A 309 4.84 15.55 5.43
C LEU A 309 4.16 14.46 6.26
N THR A 310 3.84 13.30 5.67
CA THR A 310 3.24 12.19 6.43
C THR A 310 4.20 11.70 7.53
N LYS A 311 5.50 11.56 7.23
CA LYS A 311 6.51 11.23 8.24
C LYS A 311 6.58 12.27 9.36
N SER A 312 6.46 13.56 9.05
CA SER A 312 6.47 14.63 10.06
C SER A 312 5.27 14.60 11.01
N PHE A 313 4.16 13.95 10.62
CA PHE A 313 3.04 13.68 11.51
C PHE A 313 3.24 12.46 12.41
N GLY A 314 4.32 11.70 12.22
CA GLY A 314 4.58 10.43 12.89
C GLY A 314 3.85 9.25 12.24
N TRP A 315 3.32 9.42 11.02
CA TRP A 315 2.62 8.35 10.29
C TRP A 315 3.61 7.40 9.64
N ASP A 316 3.36 6.11 9.79
CA ASP A 316 4.13 5.07 9.12
C ASP A 316 3.52 4.73 7.74
N THR A 317 4.08 3.69 7.09
CA THR A 317 3.55 3.22 5.80
C THR A 317 2.14 2.63 5.90
N TYR A 318 1.75 2.05 7.04
CA TYR A 318 0.43 1.48 7.27
C TYR A 318 -0.63 2.58 7.41
N ASP A 319 -0.33 3.62 8.18
CA ASP A 319 -1.19 4.80 8.35
C ASP A 319 -1.48 5.50 7.00
N SER A 320 -0.52 5.47 6.06
CA SER A 320 -0.68 6.04 4.72
C SER A 320 -1.71 5.30 3.83
N PHE A 321 -2.15 4.09 4.24
CA PHE A 321 -3.24 3.33 3.62
C PHE A 321 -4.57 3.44 4.38
N MET A 322 -4.60 4.12 5.53
CA MET A 322 -5.83 4.42 6.26
C MET A 322 -6.53 5.64 5.65
N GLN A 323 -7.83 5.51 5.39
CA GLN A 323 -8.66 6.64 4.96
C GLN A 323 -9.10 7.42 6.19
N HIS A 324 -8.83 8.73 6.20
CA HIS A 324 -9.27 9.64 7.24
C HIS A 324 -10.29 10.64 6.70
N ASP A 325 -11.04 11.24 7.61
CA ASP A 325 -11.93 12.35 7.27
C ASP A 325 -11.14 13.63 6.96
N VAL A 326 -11.51 14.33 5.89
CA VAL A 326 -10.84 15.58 5.48
C VAL A 326 -10.95 16.67 6.55
N GLN A 327 -12.09 16.77 7.23
CA GLN A 327 -12.34 17.81 8.23
C GLN A 327 -11.54 17.53 9.51
N GLU A 328 -11.46 16.27 9.93
CA GLU A 328 -10.61 15.86 11.06
C GLU A 328 -9.13 16.21 10.78
N LEU A 329 -8.62 15.85 9.59
CA LEU A 329 -7.26 16.20 9.20
C LEU A 329 -7.03 17.72 9.19
N ASN A 330 -7.98 18.49 8.67
CA ASN A 330 -7.88 19.95 8.61
C ASN A 330 -7.78 20.57 10.00
N ARG A 331 -8.58 20.11 10.97
CA ARG A 331 -8.49 20.58 12.36
C ARG A 331 -7.16 20.24 13.00
N VAL A 332 -6.72 18.98 12.89
CA VAL A 332 -5.43 18.53 13.43
C VAL A 332 -4.26 19.31 12.82
N LEU A 333 -4.33 19.59 11.51
CA LEU A 333 -3.32 20.36 10.81
C LEU A 333 -3.29 21.82 11.30
N CYS A 334 -4.44 22.48 11.39
CA CYS A 334 -4.55 23.85 11.86
C CYS A 334 -4.07 23.99 13.31
N GLU A 335 -4.49 23.11 14.22
CA GLU A 335 -4.05 23.10 15.63
C GLU A 335 -2.53 22.96 15.74
N LYS A 336 -1.94 21.97 15.04
CA LYS A 336 -0.49 21.76 15.04
C LYS A 336 0.28 22.93 14.44
N LEU A 337 -0.26 23.59 13.42
CA LEU A 337 0.35 24.77 12.81
C LEU A 337 0.28 25.98 13.73
N GLU A 338 -0.86 26.21 14.35
CA GLU A 338 -1.07 27.32 15.28
C GLU A 338 -0.08 27.23 16.46
N ASP A 339 0.08 26.04 17.04
CA ASP A 339 1.06 25.81 18.11
C ASP A 339 2.50 26.09 17.69
N LYS A 340 2.84 25.87 16.40
CA LYS A 340 4.16 26.19 15.85
C LYS A 340 4.32 27.66 15.44
N MET A 341 3.22 28.36 15.21
CA MET A 341 3.21 29.79 14.90
C MET A 341 3.22 30.68 16.15
N LYS A 342 2.87 30.16 17.33
CA LYS A 342 2.94 30.89 18.62
C LYS A 342 4.36 31.38 18.91
N GLY A 343 4.49 32.67 19.27
CA GLY A 343 5.78 33.32 19.54
C GLY A 343 6.59 33.66 18.29
N THR A 344 5.99 33.62 17.10
CA THR A 344 6.65 33.94 15.81
C THR A 344 6.03 35.19 15.16
N VAL A 345 6.62 35.67 14.05
CA VAL A 345 6.09 36.82 13.30
C VAL A 345 4.75 36.55 12.60
N VAL A 346 4.33 35.29 12.51
CA VAL A 346 3.07 34.85 11.90
C VAL A 346 2.06 34.31 12.92
N GLU A 347 2.26 34.61 14.20
CA GLU A 347 1.32 34.25 15.27
C GLU A 347 -0.11 34.76 14.98
N GLY A 348 -1.12 33.95 15.30
CA GLY A 348 -2.53 34.27 15.10
C GLY A 348 -3.00 34.26 13.63
N THR A 349 -2.18 33.83 12.67
CA THR A 349 -2.59 33.82 11.25
C THR A 349 -3.74 32.84 10.98
N ILE A 350 -3.74 31.67 11.61
CA ILE A 350 -4.81 30.66 11.45
C ILE A 350 -6.13 31.20 12.00
N GLU A 351 -6.11 31.76 13.21
CA GLU A 351 -7.26 32.42 13.84
C GLU A 351 -7.81 33.53 12.94
N GLN A 352 -6.97 34.44 12.47
CA GLN A 352 -7.37 35.54 11.57
C GLN A 352 -8.00 35.09 10.24
N LEU A 353 -7.66 33.89 9.76
CA LEU A 353 -8.14 33.37 8.48
C LEU A 353 -9.44 32.61 8.60
N PHE A 354 -9.56 31.76 9.63
CA PHE A 354 -10.57 30.71 9.70
C PHE A 354 -11.46 30.80 10.95
N GLU A 355 -11.07 31.55 11.99
CA GLU A 355 -11.87 31.66 13.20
C GLU A 355 -13.06 32.61 13.00
N GLY A 356 -14.25 32.11 13.34
CA GLY A 356 -15.46 32.91 13.55
C GLY A 356 -16.06 32.61 14.92
N HIS A 357 -17.12 33.34 15.26
CA HIS A 357 -17.76 33.22 16.56
C HIS A 357 -19.28 33.13 16.48
N HIS A 358 -19.86 32.27 17.31
CA HIS A 358 -21.31 32.21 17.55
C HIS A 358 -21.62 32.32 19.04
N ILE A 359 -22.85 32.73 19.33
CA ILE A 359 -23.43 32.72 20.66
C ILE A 359 -24.48 31.62 20.71
N ASN A 360 -24.30 30.69 21.64
CA ASN A 360 -25.34 29.82 22.11
C ASN A 360 -26.11 30.55 23.21
N TYR A 361 -27.38 30.85 22.97
CA TYR A 361 -28.23 31.48 23.98
C TYR A 361 -29.28 30.50 24.48
N ILE A 362 -29.58 30.60 25.77
CA ILE A 362 -30.68 29.91 26.43
C ILE A 362 -31.50 30.95 27.17
N GLU A 363 -32.77 31.05 26.82
CA GLU A 363 -33.72 32.00 27.41
C GLU A 363 -34.87 31.22 28.04
N CYS A 364 -35.03 31.34 29.36
CA CYS A 364 -36.14 30.71 30.06
C CYS A 364 -37.48 31.38 29.69
N ILE A 365 -38.52 30.59 29.53
CA ILE A 365 -39.84 31.08 29.11
C ILE A 365 -40.62 31.65 30.31
N ASN A 366 -40.53 30.98 31.46
CA ASN A 366 -41.35 31.26 32.63
C ASN A 366 -40.66 32.16 33.68
N VAL A 367 -39.36 32.41 33.52
CA VAL A 367 -38.54 33.22 34.42
C VAL A 367 -37.59 34.11 33.63
N ASP A 368 -37.29 35.30 34.14
CA ASP A 368 -36.35 36.24 33.53
C ASP A 368 -34.91 35.80 33.78
N TYR A 369 -34.49 34.76 33.05
CA TYR A 369 -33.14 34.21 33.08
C TYR A 369 -32.66 33.94 31.64
N LYS A 370 -31.51 34.52 31.29
CA LYS A 370 -30.84 34.33 30.02
C LYS A 370 -29.38 33.96 30.24
N SER A 371 -28.93 32.87 29.61
CA SER A 371 -27.54 32.45 29.56
C SER A 371 -27.04 32.58 28.14
N ASN A 372 -25.91 33.25 27.95
CA ASN A 372 -25.24 33.38 26.65
C ASN A 372 -23.83 32.81 26.78
N ARG A 373 -23.45 31.90 25.89
CA ARG A 373 -22.09 31.38 25.80
C ARG A 373 -21.53 31.70 24.42
N LYS A 374 -20.43 32.46 24.38
CA LYS A 374 -19.64 32.69 23.18
C LYS A 374 -18.74 31.48 22.94
N GLU A 375 -18.74 30.95 21.73
CA GLU A 375 -17.87 29.86 21.27
C GLU A 375 -17.24 30.26 19.93
N SER A 376 -16.02 29.80 19.68
CA SER A 376 -15.34 29.97 18.40
C SER A 376 -15.45 28.70 17.54
N PHE A 377 -15.33 28.89 16.23
CA PHE A 377 -15.33 27.80 15.25
C PHE A 377 -14.33 28.09 14.12
N TYR A 378 -13.72 27.03 13.56
CA TYR A 378 -12.87 27.11 12.37
C TYR A 378 -13.57 26.55 11.11
N ASP A 379 -14.57 25.69 11.33
CA ASP A 379 -15.45 25.12 10.30
C ASP A 379 -16.88 25.04 10.83
N LEU A 380 -17.85 25.06 9.90
CA LEU A 380 -19.28 24.87 10.22
C LEU A 380 -19.78 23.57 9.62
N GLN A 381 -20.41 22.75 10.46
CA GLN A 381 -20.99 21.47 10.06
C GLN A 381 -22.46 21.64 9.70
N LEU A 382 -22.77 21.55 8.40
CA LEU A 382 -24.11 21.77 7.87
C LEU A 382 -24.83 20.45 7.63
N ASP A 383 -26.06 20.36 8.12
CA ASP A 383 -26.92 19.20 7.89
C ASP A 383 -27.36 19.16 6.42
N VAL A 384 -27.10 18.03 5.76
CA VAL A 384 -27.52 17.79 4.37
C VAL A 384 -28.88 17.12 4.31
N LYS A 385 -29.11 16.11 5.16
CA LYS A 385 -30.36 15.34 5.16
C LYS A 385 -31.55 16.24 5.51
N GLY A 386 -32.56 16.23 4.65
CA GLY A 386 -33.75 17.08 4.78
C GLY A 386 -33.53 18.55 4.39
N CYS A 387 -32.33 18.94 3.96
CA CYS A 387 -32.02 20.29 3.48
C CYS A 387 -31.79 20.27 1.96
N ARG A 388 -32.45 21.16 1.21
CA ARG A 388 -32.32 21.22 -0.25
C ARG A 388 -31.09 22.00 -0.73
N ASP A 389 -30.64 22.95 0.09
CA ASP A 389 -29.59 23.91 -0.25
C ASP A 389 -28.87 24.41 1.02
N VAL A 390 -27.74 25.12 0.84
CA VAL A 390 -26.96 25.72 1.93
C VAL A 390 -27.77 26.64 2.83
N TYR A 391 -28.69 27.43 2.27
CA TYR A 391 -29.50 28.36 3.06
C TYR A 391 -30.48 27.62 3.99
N ALA A 392 -31.07 26.52 3.52
CA ALA A 392 -31.90 25.65 4.35
C ALA A 392 -31.12 25.04 5.52
N SER A 393 -29.85 24.67 5.31
CA SER A 393 -28.99 24.21 6.40
C SER A 393 -28.67 25.32 7.40
N PHE A 394 -28.40 26.55 6.95
CA PHE A 394 -28.20 27.70 7.86
C PHE A 394 -29.48 28.06 8.63
N ASP A 395 -30.63 27.99 7.97
CA ASP A 395 -31.95 28.19 8.61
C ASP A 395 -32.18 27.17 9.72
N LYS A 396 -31.84 25.90 9.47
CA LYS A 396 -31.89 24.83 10.46
C LYS A 396 -30.84 25.01 11.57
N TYR A 397 -29.66 25.52 11.23
CA TYR A 397 -28.58 25.75 12.19
C TYR A 397 -28.95 26.81 13.26
N VAL A 398 -29.69 27.85 12.86
CA VAL A 398 -30.19 28.89 13.78
C VAL A 398 -31.61 28.63 14.29
N GLU A 399 -32.17 27.45 13.99
CA GLU A 399 -33.51 27.07 14.45
C GLU A 399 -33.56 27.01 15.97
N VAL A 400 -34.61 27.59 16.56
CA VAL A 400 -34.75 27.65 18.02
C VAL A 400 -35.31 26.31 18.52
N GLU A 401 -34.54 25.64 19.34
CA GLU A 401 -34.91 24.41 20.03
C GLU A 401 -35.70 24.75 21.31
N SER A 402 -36.89 24.15 21.47
CA SER A 402 -37.64 24.21 22.72
C SER A 402 -37.15 23.13 23.69
N LEU A 403 -36.66 23.55 24.85
CA LEU A 403 -36.27 22.70 25.98
C LEU A 403 -37.47 22.53 26.92
N GLU A 404 -38.30 21.53 26.65
CA GLU A 404 -39.54 21.23 27.38
C GLU A 404 -39.54 19.78 27.91
N GLY A 405 -40.44 19.48 28.85
CA GLY A 405 -40.62 18.12 29.38
C GLY A 405 -39.40 17.59 30.14
N ASP A 406 -38.88 16.43 29.74
CA ASP A 406 -37.69 15.81 30.34
C ASP A 406 -36.38 16.54 29.99
N ASN A 407 -36.41 17.44 28.98
CA ASN A 407 -35.27 18.21 28.49
C ASN A 407 -35.22 19.65 29.04
N LYS A 408 -35.94 19.96 30.13
CA LYS A 408 -35.95 21.28 30.77
C LYS A 408 -34.53 21.74 31.14
N TYR A 409 -34.27 23.04 30.97
CA TYR A 409 -33.00 23.66 31.31
C TYR A 409 -32.87 23.91 32.82
N HIS A 410 -31.76 23.51 33.44
CA HIS A 410 -31.49 23.81 34.84
C HIS A 410 -30.94 25.23 35.00
N ALA A 411 -31.83 26.20 35.19
CA ALA A 411 -31.47 27.57 35.50
C ALA A 411 -31.06 27.67 36.96
N GLU A 412 -29.77 27.91 37.25
CA GLU A 412 -29.15 27.81 38.59
C GLU A 412 -30.06 28.20 39.77
N ARG A 413 -30.58 29.43 39.78
CA ARG A 413 -31.40 29.98 40.88
C ARG A 413 -32.88 29.62 40.80
N TYR A 414 -33.33 29.06 39.68
CA TYR A 414 -34.73 28.83 39.34
C TYR A 414 -35.07 27.35 39.10
N GLY A 415 -34.10 26.44 39.20
CA GLY A 415 -34.28 25.00 38.98
C GLY A 415 -34.56 24.67 37.52
N LEU A 416 -35.26 23.54 37.27
CA LEU A 416 -35.62 23.09 35.93
C LEU A 416 -36.73 23.97 35.33
N GLN A 417 -36.44 24.62 34.21
CA GLN A 417 -37.30 25.57 33.53
C GLN A 417 -37.46 25.21 32.06
N ASP A 418 -38.65 25.48 31.52
CA ASP A 418 -38.83 25.46 30.07
C ASP A 418 -38.05 26.63 29.47
N ALA A 419 -37.25 26.35 28.44
CA ALA A 419 -36.35 27.34 27.86
C ALA A 419 -36.29 27.21 26.34
N ARG A 420 -35.88 28.28 25.68
CA ARG A 420 -35.54 28.32 24.27
C ARG A 420 -34.03 28.34 24.12
N LYS A 421 -33.49 27.40 23.38
CA LYS A 421 -32.08 27.33 23.04
C LYS A 421 -31.92 27.66 21.57
N GLY A 422 -30.98 28.53 21.23
CA GLY A 422 -30.69 28.87 19.85
C GLY A 422 -29.25 29.30 19.65
N VAL A 423 -28.87 29.42 18.39
CA VAL A 423 -27.52 29.82 17.97
C VAL A 423 -27.62 31.01 17.04
N LEU A 424 -26.82 32.04 17.28
CA LEU A 424 -26.68 33.20 16.38
C LEU A 424 -25.20 33.53 16.19
N PHE A 425 -24.82 33.96 15.00
CA PHE A 425 -23.44 34.29 14.66
C PHE A 425 -23.09 35.72 15.10
N LEU A 426 -21.93 35.90 15.71
CA LEU A 426 -21.37 37.22 16.01
C LEU A 426 -20.61 37.78 14.81
N ASP A 427 -19.78 36.93 14.22
CA ASP A 427 -18.94 37.23 13.08
C ASP A 427 -18.60 35.95 12.33
N PHE A 428 -18.24 36.11 11.05
CA PHE A 428 -17.75 35.03 10.21
C PHE A 428 -16.27 35.27 9.84
N PRO A 429 -15.48 34.23 9.53
CA PRO A 429 -14.09 34.38 9.11
C PRO A 429 -13.95 34.89 7.67
N PRO A 430 -12.80 35.46 7.28
CA PRO A 430 -12.49 35.78 5.87
C PRO A 430 -12.55 34.57 4.94
N VAL A 431 -12.10 33.40 5.42
CA VAL A 431 -12.18 32.13 4.70
C VAL A 431 -13.13 31.19 5.44
N LEU A 432 -14.33 31.01 4.89
CA LEU A 432 -15.39 30.22 5.49
C LEU A 432 -15.34 28.77 4.98
N GLN A 433 -15.19 27.83 5.91
CA GLN A 433 -15.14 26.40 5.63
C GLN A 433 -16.44 25.73 6.07
N LEU A 434 -17.16 25.12 5.12
CA LEU A 434 -18.44 24.45 5.37
C LEU A 434 -18.27 22.95 5.13
N GLN A 435 -18.35 22.16 6.19
CA GLN A 435 -18.42 20.69 6.11
C GLN A 435 -19.87 20.28 5.89
N LEU A 436 -20.12 19.51 4.82
CA LEU A 436 -21.44 18.96 4.55
C LEU A 436 -21.56 17.60 5.22
N LYS A 437 -22.43 17.45 6.22
CA LYS A 437 -22.66 16.19 6.93
C LYS A 437 -23.31 15.16 6.03
N ARG A 438 -22.52 14.55 5.15
CA ARG A 438 -22.90 13.49 4.21
C ARG A 438 -22.63 12.09 4.73
N PHE A 439 -22.14 11.96 5.95
CA PHE A 439 -22.04 10.69 6.63
C PHE A 439 -22.87 10.78 7.90
N GLU A 440 -23.77 9.83 8.05
CA GLU A 440 -24.55 9.67 9.27
C GLU A 440 -24.56 8.20 9.64
N TYR A 441 -24.69 7.93 10.93
CA TYR A 441 -24.98 6.58 11.36
C TYR A 441 -26.43 6.27 10.99
N ASP A 442 -26.67 5.30 10.11
CA ASP A 442 -28.01 4.76 9.92
C ASP A 442 -28.24 3.74 11.01
N TYR A 443 -28.78 4.28 12.08
CA TYR A 443 -29.26 3.54 13.22
C TYR A 443 -30.07 2.30 12.75
N MET A 444 -31.06 2.45 11.86
CA MET A 444 -31.94 1.31 11.49
C MET A 444 -31.21 0.13 10.87
N ARG A 445 -30.04 0.38 10.27
CA ARG A 445 -29.20 -0.62 9.62
C ARG A 445 -27.95 -0.98 10.42
N ASP A 446 -27.79 -0.39 11.60
CA ASP A 446 -26.61 -0.52 12.47
C ASP A 446 -25.29 -0.34 11.70
N THR A 447 -25.27 0.65 10.79
CA THR A 447 -24.12 0.91 9.92
C THR A 447 -24.05 2.37 9.54
N MET A 448 -22.84 2.86 9.34
CA MET A 448 -22.60 4.18 8.78
C MET A 448 -23.07 4.21 7.32
N VAL A 449 -23.81 5.26 6.93
CA VAL A 449 -24.27 5.47 5.56
C VAL A 449 -23.82 6.81 5.01
N LYS A 450 -23.64 6.86 3.69
CA LYS A 450 -23.38 8.10 2.97
C LYS A 450 -24.68 8.68 2.41
N ILE A 451 -24.98 9.93 2.75
CA ILE A 451 -26.11 10.71 2.25
C ILE A 451 -25.73 11.28 0.87
N ASN A 452 -26.29 10.67 -0.17
CA ASN A 452 -26.12 11.10 -1.56
C ASN A 452 -27.24 12.00 -2.06
N ASP A 453 -28.08 12.52 -1.16
CA ASP A 453 -29.18 13.43 -1.48
C ASP A 453 -28.68 14.67 -2.23
N ARG A 454 -29.53 15.18 -3.13
CA ARG A 454 -29.25 16.39 -3.90
C ARG A 454 -29.24 17.61 -2.96
N TYR A 455 -28.14 18.33 -2.94
CA TYR A 455 -27.90 19.47 -2.07
C TYR A 455 -27.21 20.59 -2.86
N GLU A 456 -27.89 21.73 -3.01
CA GLU A 456 -27.39 22.85 -3.80
C GLU A 456 -26.54 23.82 -2.97
N PHE A 457 -25.47 24.34 -3.58
CA PHE A 457 -24.64 25.39 -2.98
C PHE A 457 -24.30 26.43 -4.05
N PRO A 458 -24.47 27.74 -3.76
CA PRO A 458 -24.35 28.77 -4.78
C PRO A 458 -22.90 29.21 -5.00
N LEU A 459 -22.62 29.79 -6.17
CA LEU A 459 -21.31 30.41 -6.44
C LEU A 459 -21.05 31.63 -5.53
N GLN A 460 -22.11 32.37 -5.19
CA GLN A 460 -22.11 33.47 -4.24
C GLN A 460 -23.06 33.18 -3.08
N LEU A 461 -22.54 33.26 -1.87
CA LEU A 461 -23.26 32.99 -0.62
C LEU A 461 -23.38 34.30 0.17
N ASP A 462 -24.61 34.78 0.37
CA ASP A 462 -24.89 36.00 1.14
C ASP A 462 -25.47 35.63 2.50
N LEU A 463 -24.67 35.73 3.56
CA LEU A 463 -25.09 35.42 4.93
C LEU A 463 -25.73 36.62 5.65
N ASP A 464 -25.71 37.81 5.03
CA ASP A 464 -26.41 39.01 5.53
C ASP A 464 -27.82 39.15 4.95
N ARG A 465 -28.24 38.19 4.12
CA ARG A 465 -29.60 38.14 3.55
C ARG A 465 -30.67 38.23 4.63
N ASP A 466 -31.86 38.66 4.22
CA ASP A 466 -33.03 38.76 5.08
C ASP A 466 -32.76 39.61 6.36
N ASN A 467 -32.01 40.71 6.19
CA ASN A 467 -31.62 41.68 7.22
C ASN A 467 -30.68 41.12 8.32
N GLY A 468 -29.76 40.24 7.93
CA GLY A 468 -28.82 39.58 8.84
C GLY A 468 -29.52 38.57 9.74
N LYS A 469 -30.39 37.73 9.15
CA LYS A 469 -31.19 36.72 9.88
C LYS A 469 -30.36 35.81 10.78
N TYR A 470 -29.15 35.47 10.35
CA TYR A 470 -28.25 34.57 11.07
C TYR A 470 -27.37 35.28 12.11
N LEU A 471 -27.33 36.61 12.07
CA LEU A 471 -26.46 37.41 12.92
C LEU A 471 -27.14 37.81 14.23
N SER A 472 -26.36 37.84 15.30
CA SER A 472 -26.75 38.41 16.59
C SER A 472 -27.08 39.92 16.44
N PRO A 473 -27.96 40.48 17.29
CA PRO A 473 -28.15 41.93 17.36
C PRO A 473 -26.86 42.72 17.65
N ASP A 474 -25.93 42.11 18.38
CA ASP A 474 -24.65 42.71 18.77
C ASP A 474 -23.53 42.47 17.73
N ALA A 475 -23.83 41.80 16.61
CA ALA A 475 -22.87 41.51 15.55
C ALA A 475 -22.40 42.80 14.86
N ASP A 476 -21.10 42.87 14.51
CA ASP A 476 -20.59 43.95 13.68
C ASP A 476 -21.11 43.80 12.25
N ARG A 477 -21.88 44.79 11.79
CA ARG A 477 -22.45 44.86 10.45
C ARG A 477 -21.72 45.84 9.54
N SER A 478 -20.53 46.30 9.94
CA SER A 478 -19.69 47.21 9.15
C SER A 478 -19.19 46.57 7.85
N ILE A 479 -18.94 45.27 7.87
CA ILE A 479 -18.48 44.46 6.74
C ILE A 479 -19.59 43.50 6.34
N ARG A 480 -19.90 43.45 5.04
CA ARG A 480 -20.92 42.54 4.52
C ARG A 480 -20.37 41.10 4.42
N ASN A 481 -21.12 40.13 4.91
CA ASN A 481 -20.81 38.70 4.82
C ASN A 481 -21.23 38.09 3.47
N LEU A 482 -20.74 38.69 2.39
CA LEU A 482 -20.88 38.18 1.03
C LEU A 482 -19.65 37.37 0.65
N TYR A 483 -19.85 36.12 0.25
CA TYR A 483 -18.80 35.15 -0.01
C TYR A 483 -18.83 34.62 -1.44
N THR A 484 -17.65 34.35 -1.99
CA THR A 484 -17.46 33.74 -3.30
C THR A 484 -16.83 32.35 -3.14
N LEU A 485 -17.41 31.33 -3.80
CA LEU A 485 -16.98 29.93 -3.68
C LEU A 485 -15.56 29.73 -4.25
N HIS A 486 -14.60 29.36 -3.42
CA HIS A 486 -13.21 29.16 -3.83
C HIS A 486 -12.93 27.72 -4.27
N SER A 487 -13.37 26.74 -3.48
CA SER A 487 -13.15 25.32 -3.77
C SER A 487 -14.30 24.42 -3.32
N VAL A 488 -14.39 23.28 -3.99
CA VAL A 488 -15.35 22.20 -3.75
C VAL A 488 -14.55 20.91 -3.60
N LEU A 489 -14.43 20.41 -2.38
CA LEU A 489 -13.84 19.10 -2.12
C LEU A 489 -14.93 18.06 -2.28
N VAL A 490 -14.64 17.01 -3.05
CA VAL A 490 -15.60 16.01 -3.47
C VAL A 490 -15.16 14.64 -2.95
N HIS A 491 -16.14 13.88 -2.47
CA HIS A 491 -15.94 12.48 -2.09
C HIS A 491 -16.75 11.57 -3.02
N SER A 492 -16.05 10.70 -3.74
CA SER A 492 -16.63 9.67 -4.59
C SER A 492 -16.47 8.30 -3.93
N GLY A 493 -17.58 7.61 -3.64
CA GLY A 493 -17.55 6.27 -3.04
C GLY A 493 -18.53 6.10 -1.89
N GLY A 494 -18.30 5.04 -1.11
CA GLY A 494 -19.12 4.66 0.05
C GLY A 494 -18.40 4.95 1.36
N VAL A 495 -18.93 4.39 2.45
CA VAL A 495 -18.42 4.63 3.81
C VAL A 495 -17.10 3.89 4.09
N HIS A 496 -16.94 2.68 3.55
CA HIS A 496 -15.76 1.84 3.79
C HIS A 496 -14.62 2.07 2.77
N GLY A 497 -14.79 3.03 1.86
CA GLY A 497 -13.87 3.24 0.77
C GLY A 497 -14.39 4.26 -0.23
N GLY A 498 -13.60 5.31 -0.44
CA GLY A 498 -13.82 6.27 -1.51
C GLY A 498 -12.54 6.98 -1.95
N HIS A 499 -12.73 7.95 -2.83
CA HIS A 499 -11.68 8.76 -3.43
C HIS A 499 -12.03 10.24 -3.32
N TYR A 500 -11.09 11.01 -2.80
CA TYR A 500 -11.23 12.46 -2.64
C TYR A 500 -10.48 13.20 -3.75
N TYR A 501 -11.10 14.26 -4.25
CA TYR A 501 -10.47 15.21 -5.16
C TYR A 501 -11.07 16.60 -4.94
N ALA A 502 -10.43 17.65 -5.46
CA ALA A 502 -10.90 19.03 -5.28
C ALA A 502 -11.08 19.76 -6.61
N PHE A 503 -12.17 20.50 -6.75
CA PHE A 503 -12.29 21.56 -7.74
C PHE A 503 -11.90 22.88 -7.09
N ILE A 504 -10.98 23.62 -7.71
CA ILE A 504 -10.45 24.87 -7.14
C ILE A 504 -10.44 25.96 -8.21
N ARG A 505 -10.69 27.21 -7.77
CA ARG A 505 -10.50 28.43 -8.56
C ARG A 505 -9.35 29.26 -8.00
N PRO A 506 -8.08 28.98 -8.38
CA PRO A 506 -6.91 29.62 -7.78
C PRO A 506 -6.89 31.15 -7.85
N THR A 507 -7.56 31.74 -8.85
CA THR A 507 -7.65 33.19 -9.07
C THR A 507 -9.07 33.73 -8.87
N LEU A 508 -10.00 32.90 -8.40
CA LEU A 508 -11.45 33.19 -8.36
C LEU A 508 -12.06 33.63 -9.71
N SER A 509 -11.39 33.34 -10.83
CA SER A 509 -11.93 33.52 -12.18
C SER A 509 -13.01 32.48 -12.51
N ASP A 510 -13.61 32.52 -13.71
CA ASP A 510 -14.61 31.53 -14.12
C ASP A 510 -14.02 30.14 -14.42
N GLN A 511 -12.70 30.04 -14.58
CA GLN A 511 -12.03 28.77 -14.89
C GLN A 511 -11.87 27.91 -13.63
N TRP A 512 -12.44 26.70 -13.68
CA TRP A 512 -12.24 25.67 -12.68
C TRP A 512 -11.13 24.70 -13.05
N TYR A 513 -10.44 24.21 -12.03
CA TYR A 513 -9.42 23.18 -12.16
C TYR A 513 -9.76 22.03 -11.23
N LYS A 514 -9.75 20.80 -11.76
CA LYS A 514 -9.90 19.57 -10.98
C LYS A 514 -8.51 19.07 -10.60
N PHE A 515 -8.24 19.06 -9.30
CA PHE A 515 -7.05 18.49 -8.68
C PHE A 515 -7.38 17.09 -8.18
N ASP A 516 -6.94 16.10 -8.94
CA ASP A 516 -7.21 14.68 -8.71
C ASP A 516 -5.85 13.96 -8.58
N ASP A 517 -5.34 13.96 -7.35
CA ASP A 517 -3.98 13.54 -7.01
C ASP A 517 -2.93 14.12 -7.96
N GLU A 518 -2.27 13.27 -8.76
CA GLU A 518 -1.16 13.66 -9.64
C GLU A 518 -1.61 14.49 -10.84
N ARG A 519 -2.91 14.47 -11.13
CA ARG A 519 -3.48 15.05 -12.34
C ARG A 519 -4.25 16.32 -12.04
N VAL A 520 -3.99 17.35 -12.83
CA VAL A 520 -4.75 18.61 -12.79
C VAL A 520 -5.38 18.84 -14.15
N THR A 521 -6.70 18.92 -14.25
CA THR A 521 -7.42 19.21 -15.51
C THR A 521 -8.23 20.49 -15.42
N LYS A 522 -8.41 21.19 -16.55
CA LYS A 522 -9.38 22.28 -16.67
C LYS A 522 -10.78 21.68 -16.78
N GLU A 523 -11.73 22.20 -16.02
CA GLU A 523 -13.13 21.74 -16.06
C GLU A 523 -14.08 22.93 -16.18
N ASP A 524 -15.30 22.65 -16.61
CA ASP A 524 -16.36 23.65 -16.70
C ASP A 524 -17.04 23.85 -15.33
N THR A 525 -17.74 24.98 -15.21
CA THR A 525 -18.49 25.33 -14.00
C THR A 525 -19.58 24.30 -13.70
N LYS A 526 -20.20 23.72 -14.73
CA LYS A 526 -21.27 22.73 -14.57
C LYS A 526 -20.77 21.48 -13.84
N LYS A 527 -19.62 20.94 -14.22
CA LYS A 527 -19.01 19.78 -13.55
C LYS A 527 -18.51 20.11 -12.16
N ALA A 528 -17.90 21.27 -11.97
CA ALA A 528 -17.36 21.66 -10.66
C ALA A 528 -18.46 21.98 -9.63
N LEU A 529 -19.64 22.39 -10.09
CA LEU A 529 -20.75 22.85 -9.26
C LEU A 529 -21.97 21.92 -9.32
N GLU A 530 -22.72 21.95 -10.43
CA GLU A 530 -24.03 21.28 -10.55
C GLU A 530 -23.93 19.76 -10.44
N GLU A 531 -22.90 19.16 -11.04
CA GLU A 531 -22.71 17.71 -10.97
C GLU A 531 -22.29 17.22 -9.58
N GLN A 532 -21.88 18.14 -8.69
CA GLN A 532 -21.45 17.83 -7.32
C GLN A 532 -22.57 17.98 -6.28
N TYR A 533 -23.79 18.33 -6.68
CA TYR A 533 -24.93 18.43 -5.77
C TYR A 533 -25.38 17.06 -5.23
N GLY A 534 -25.10 15.96 -5.94
CA GLY A 534 -25.64 14.63 -5.63
C GLY A 534 -27.04 14.39 -6.25
N GLY A 535 -27.74 13.38 -5.76
CA GLY A 535 -29.06 12.95 -6.23
C GLY A 535 -29.05 11.76 -7.18
N GLU A 536 -30.19 11.49 -7.80
CA GLU A 536 -30.37 10.42 -8.80
C GLU A 536 -30.24 10.99 -10.22
N GLU A 537 -29.57 10.23 -11.10
CA GLU A 537 -29.47 10.55 -12.53
C GLU A 537 -30.36 9.59 -13.33
N GLU A 538 -31.16 10.15 -14.23
CA GLU A 538 -32.00 9.38 -15.17
C GLU A 538 -31.28 9.27 -16.51
N LEU A 539 -30.99 8.04 -16.96
CA LEU A 539 -30.48 7.81 -18.31
C LEU A 539 -31.59 8.01 -19.35
N PRO A 540 -31.28 8.56 -20.54
CA PRO A 540 -32.23 8.61 -21.65
C PRO A 540 -32.76 7.21 -21.99
N GLN A 541 -34.06 7.10 -22.29
CA GLN A 541 -34.69 5.83 -22.65
C GLN A 541 -34.00 5.20 -23.88
N ILE A 542 -33.38 4.04 -23.68
CA ILE A 542 -32.68 3.31 -24.75
C ILE A 542 -33.69 2.67 -25.74
N ASN A 543 -34.99 2.59 -25.42
CA ASN A 543 -36.04 2.08 -26.31
C ASN A 543 -37.42 2.73 -26.05
N PRO A 544 -37.94 3.60 -26.94
CA PRO A 544 -39.23 4.30 -26.75
C PRO A 544 -40.47 3.42 -27.05
N GLY A 545 -40.44 2.13 -26.65
CA GLY A 545 -41.49 1.16 -26.99
C GLY A 545 -41.87 0.16 -25.90
N PHE A 546 -41.20 0.16 -24.75
CA PHE A 546 -41.56 -0.67 -23.59
C PHE A 546 -41.83 0.23 -22.38
N ASN A 547 -43.01 0.09 -21.76
CA ASN A 547 -43.41 0.81 -20.55
C ASN A 547 -42.65 0.31 -19.31
N ASN A 548 -41.33 0.45 -19.29
CA ASN A 548 -40.54 0.33 -18.06
C ASN A 548 -40.16 1.74 -17.58
N THR A 549 -40.35 1.99 -16.30
CA THR A 549 -39.90 3.22 -15.64
C THR A 549 -38.40 3.44 -15.88
N PRO A 550 -37.93 4.68 -16.12
CA PRO A 550 -36.51 4.98 -16.33
C PRO A 550 -35.65 4.41 -15.19
N PHE A 551 -34.54 3.76 -15.54
CA PHE A 551 -33.60 3.24 -14.55
C PHE A 551 -32.88 4.43 -13.91
N LYS A 552 -33.15 4.68 -12.63
CA LYS A 552 -32.51 5.73 -11.83
C LYS A 552 -31.28 5.16 -11.14
N PHE A 553 -30.15 5.86 -11.21
CA PHE A 553 -28.95 5.49 -10.44
C PHE A 553 -28.48 6.67 -9.60
N THR A 554 -28.14 6.39 -8.34
CA THR A 554 -27.67 7.40 -7.39
C THR A 554 -26.24 7.84 -7.73
N LYS A 555 -25.97 9.15 -7.71
CA LYS A 555 -24.61 9.68 -7.85
C LYS A 555 -23.84 9.43 -6.55
N TYR A 556 -22.77 8.64 -6.65
CA TYR A 556 -21.88 8.35 -5.51
C TYR A 556 -20.75 9.37 -5.34
N SER A 557 -20.65 10.35 -6.24
CA SER A 557 -19.76 11.49 -6.14
C SER A 557 -20.56 12.76 -5.84
N ASN A 558 -20.19 13.46 -4.77
CA ASN A 558 -20.82 14.71 -4.36
C ASN A 558 -19.88 15.53 -3.46
N ALA A 559 -20.15 16.83 -3.39
CA ALA A 559 -19.40 17.76 -2.56
C ALA A 559 -19.48 17.36 -1.09
N TYR A 560 -18.32 17.32 -0.44
CA TYR A 560 -18.14 16.98 0.96
C TYR A 560 -17.78 18.21 1.82
N MET A 561 -16.93 19.09 1.31
CA MET A 561 -16.52 20.31 1.99
C MET A 561 -16.44 21.46 0.99
N LEU A 562 -16.94 22.63 1.37
CA LEU A 562 -16.94 23.84 0.56
C LEU A 562 -16.08 24.90 1.23
N VAL A 563 -15.28 25.62 0.44
CA VAL A 563 -14.49 26.75 0.93
C VAL A 563 -14.91 28.01 0.20
N TYR A 564 -15.24 29.03 0.97
CA TYR A 564 -15.72 30.32 0.51
C TYR A 564 -14.78 31.42 1.00
N ILE A 565 -14.62 32.48 0.21
CA ILE A 565 -13.79 33.66 0.56
C ILE A 565 -14.68 34.90 0.56
N ARG A 566 -14.60 35.71 1.63
CA ARG A 566 -15.36 36.95 1.73
C ARG A 566 -14.91 37.95 0.67
N GLU A 567 -15.85 38.53 -0.05
CA GLU A 567 -15.55 39.43 -1.18
C GLU A 567 -14.75 40.67 -0.74
N ASN A 568 -15.01 41.20 0.46
CA ASN A 568 -14.29 42.36 1.00
C ASN A 568 -12.83 42.05 1.39
N ASP A 569 -12.52 40.79 1.72
CA ASP A 569 -11.18 40.35 2.11
C ASP A 569 -10.39 39.74 0.94
N LYS A 570 -11.02 39.63 -0.24
CA LYS A 570 -10.51 38.94 -1.42
C LYS A 570 -9.10 39.37 -1.84
N ASP A 571 -8.85 40.67 -1.93
CA ASP A 571 -7.54 41.19 -2.36
C ASP A 571 -6.43 40.88 -1.34
N LYS A 572 -6.78 40.81 -0.05
CA LYS A 572 -5.86 40.43 1.03
C LYS A 572 -5.55 38.94 0.99
N ILE A 573 -6.57 38.10 0.79
CA ILE A 573 -6.44 36.63 0.77
C ILE A 573 -5.76 36.14 -0.50
N MET A 574 -6.13 36.69 -1.66
CA MET A 574 -5.59 36.35 -2.98
C MET A 574 -4.35 37.19 -3.33
N CYS A 575 -3.45 37.37 -2.37
CA CYS A 575 -2.23 38.14 -2.55
C CYS A 575 -1.21 37.42 -3.47
N ASN A 576 -0.32 38.20 -4.09
CA ASN A 576 0.82 37.62 -4.82
C ASN A 576 1.84 37.01 -3.83
N VAL A 577 2.39 35.85 -4.20
CA VAL A 577 3.44 35.17 -3.44
C VAL A 577 4.58 34.88 -4.40
N ASP A 578 5.68 35.59 -4.20
CA ASP A 578 6.85 35.56 -5.07
C ASP A 578 8.01 34.83 -4.38
N GLU A 579 9.09 34.61 -5.12
CA GLU A 579 10.31 33.97 -4.58
C GLU A 579 10.92 34.75 -3.39
N LYS A 580 10.63 36.05 -3.29
CA LYS A 580 11.09 36.93 -2.20
C LYS A 580 10.41 36.65 -0.85
N ASP A 581 9.23 36.03 -0.87
CA ASP A 581 8.52 35.64 0.35
C ASP A 581 9.10 34.35 0.96
N ILE A 582 10.01 33.68 0.24
CA ILE A 582 10.64 32.42 0.64
C ILE A 582 12.04 32.69 1.20
N ALA A 583 12.32 32.22 2.41
CA ALA A 583 13.61 32.44 3.07
C ALA A 583 14.79 31.89 2.23
N GLU A 584 15.91 32.62 2.22
CA GLU A 584 17.09 32.31 1.38
C GLU A 584 17.64 30.90 1.63
N HIS A 585 17.78 30.51 2.91
CA HIS A 585 18.32 29.21 3.28
C HIS A 585 17.46 28.04 2.77
N LEU A 586 16.13 28.21 2.75
CA LEU A 586 15.21 27.22 2.17
C LEU A 586 15.36 27.10 0.66
N ARG A 587 15.52 28.23 -0.04
CA ARG A 587 15.70 28.25 -1.51
C ARG A 587 16.97 27.53 -1.93
N ILE A 588 18.09 27.85 -1.27
CA ILE A 588 19.39 27.21 -1.55
C ILE A 588 19.31 25.70 -1.31
N ARG A 589 18.76 25.29 -0.16
CA ARG A 589 18.61 23.87 0.20
C ARG A 589 17.77 23.10 -0.81
N LEU A 590 16.55 23.57 -1.08
CA LEU A 590 15.59 22.85 -1.93
C LEU A 590 16.04 22.81 -3.39
N LYS A 591 16.75 23.84 -3.86
CA LYS A 591 17.37 23.84 -5.19
C LYS A 591 18.48 22.79 -5.31
N LYS A 592 19.36 22.71 -4.30
CA LYS A 592 20.41 21.68 -4.25
C LYS A 592 19.81 20.25 -4.23
N GLU A 593 18.79 20.02 -3.41
CA GLU A 593 18.08 18.73 -3.34
C GLU A 593 17.46 18.34 -4.70
N GLN A 594 16.91 19.31 -5.43
CA GLN A 594 16.35 19.10 -6.77
C GLN A 594 17.44 18.73 -7.79
N GLU A 595 18.56 19.46 -7.80
CA GLU A 595 19.70 19.20 -8.70
C GLU A 595 20.30 17.80 -8.46
N GLU A 596 20.49 17.39 -7.21
CA GLU A 596 20.97 16.04 -6.87
C GLU A 596 20.01 14.93 -7.32
N LYS A 597 18.69 15.18 -7.20
CA LYS A 597 17.67 14.22 -7.63
C LYS A 597 17.62 14.08 -9.15
N GLU A 598 17.78 15.18 -9.88
CA GLU A 598 17.90 15.17 -11.34
C GLU A 598 19.16 14.45 -11.80
N HIS A 599 20.28 14.66 -11.11
CA HIS A 599 21.51 13.91 -11.35
C HIS A 599 21.29 12.40 -11.19
N LYS A 600 20.71 11.95 -10.07
CA LYS A 600 20.38 10.52 -9.84
C LYS A 600 19.40 9.96 -10.88
N LYS A 601 18.42 10.76 -11.32
CA LYS A 601 17.47 10.35 -12.37
C LYS A 601 18.20 10.18 -13.70
N LYS A 602 19.13 11.07 -14.03
CA LYS A 602 19.98 10.98 -15.21
C LYS A 602 20.85 9.72 -15.16
N GLU A 603 21.51 9.45 -14.04
CA GLU A 603 22.30 8.21 -13.85
C GLU A 603 21.46 6.95 -14.03
N LYS A 604 20.23 6.91 -13.48
CA LYS A 604 19.28 5.79 -13.71
C LYS A 604 18.86 5.68 -15.17
N SER A 605 18.61 6.81 -15.83
CA SER A 605 18.27 6.82 -17.25
C SER A 605 19.45 6.36 -18.11
N GLU A 606 20.69 6.54 -17.68
CA GLU A 606 21.88 6.08 -18.38
C GLU A 606 22.29 4.65 -18.00
N ALA A 607 21.76 4.09 -16.90
CA ALA A 607 22.09 2.75 -16.42
C ALA A 607 21.83 1.64 -17.45
N HIS A 608 20.81 1.81 -18.31
CA HIS A 608 20.52 0.85 -19.38
C HIS A 608 21.62 0.76 -20.46
N LEU A 609 22.55 1.74 -20.52
CA LEU A 609 23.71 1.74 -21.41
C LEU A 609 24.88 0.91 -20.87
N TYR A 610 24.85 0.53 -19.59
CA TYR A 610 25.89 -0.24 -18.92
C TYR A 610 25.47 -1.69 -18.69
N THR A 611 26.45 -2.55 -18.48
CA THR A 611 26.25 -3.93 -18.03
C THR A 611 27.32 -4.32 -17.01
N ILE A 612 27.05 -5.37 -16.26
CA ILE A 612 27.93 -5.89 -15.22
C ILE A 612 28.55 -7.20 -15.72
N ILE A 613 29.87 -7.27 -15.68
CA ILE A 613 30.63 -8.50 -15.93
C ILE A 613 31.24 -8.95 -14.61
N LYS A 614 31.00 -10.20 -14.23
CA LYS A 614 31.56 -10.84 -13.03
C LYS A 614 32.67 -11.81 -13.46
N ILE A 615 33.87 -11.65 -12.91
CA ILE A 615 35.03 -12.49 -13.26
C ILE A 615 35.49 -13.27 -12.03
N ALA A 616 35.51 -14.60 -12.16
CA ALA A 616 36.09 -15.52 -11.19
C ALA A 616 37.46 -16.03 -11.63
N ARG A 617 38.38 -16.21 -10.68
CA ARG A 617 39.76 -16.72 -10.87
C ARG A 617 40.03 -17.85 -9.88
N ASP A 618 41.08 -18.63 -10.14
CA ASP A 618 41.53 -19.72 -9.25
C ASP A 618 41.74 -19.25 -7.79
N LYS A 619 42.16 -17.99 -7.58
CA LYS A 619 42.28 -17.38 -6.25
C LYS A 619 40.92 -17.29 -5.52
N ASP A 620 39.88 -16.86 -6.23
CA ASP A 620 38.54 -16.67 -5.66
C ASP A 620 37.93 -18.04 -5.30
N LEU A 621 38.15 -19.06 -6.15
CA LEU A 621 37.76 -20.45 -5.89
C LEU A 621 38.44 -20.98 -4.60
N LYS A 622 39.75 -20.76 -4.46
CA LYS A 622 40.54 -21.18 -3.29
C LYS A 622 40.12 -20.48 -1.99
N GLU A 623 39.71 -19.22 -2.07
CA GLU A 623 39.30 -18.45 -0.89
C GLU A 623 37.88 -18.79 -0.41
N GLN A 624 36.99 -19.20 -1.32
CA GLN A 624 35.57 -19.43 -1.01
C GLN A 624 35.24 -20.89 -0.67
N ILE A 625 35.84 -21.86 -1.38
CA ILE A 625 35.57 -23.29 -1.18
C ILE A 625 36.06 -23.74 0.20
N GLY A 626 35.18 -24.37 0.98
CA GLY A 626 35.43 -24.84 2.35
C GLY A 626 35.06 -23.86 3.46
N LYS A 627 34.76 -22.60 3.11
CA LYS A 627 34.37 -21.56 4.07
C LYS A 627 32.93 -21.10 3.86
N ASN A 628 32.69 -20.49 2.72
CA ASN A 628 31.40 -19.90 2.36
C ASN A 628 30.61 -20.83 1.42
N ILE A 629 31.30 -21.73 0.74
CA ILE A 629 30.77 -22.59 -0.32
C ILE A 629 31.38 -23.97 -0.19
N TYR A 630 30.55 -25.00 -0.31
CA TYR A 630 31.02 -26.38 -0.34
C TYR A 630 30.69 -27.04 -1.68
N PHE A 631 29.55 -26.71 -2.27
CA PHE A 631 29.13 -27.15 -3.60
C PHE A 631 29.32 -26.06 -4.66
N ASP A 632 29.67 -26.44 -5.88
CA ASP A 632 30.06 -25.59 -7.01
C ASP A 632 31.38 -24.85 -6.78
N LEU A 633 31.80 -24.00 -7.74
CA LEU A 633 33.13 -23.38 -7.72
C LEU A 633 33.18 -22.04 -6.97
N VAL A 634 32.15 -21.20 -7.08
CA VAL A 634 32.22 -19.80 -6.61
C VAL A 634 30.85 -19.13 -6.47
N ASP A 635 30.73 -18.25 -5.49
CA ASP A 635 29.61 -17.35 -5.27
C ASP A 635 29.93 -16.06 -6.03
N HIS A 636 29.16 -15.83 -7.08
CA HIS A 636 29.36 -14.73 -8.00
C HIS A 636 29.01 -13.37 -7.39
N GLU A 637 28.35 -13.30 -6.22
CA GLU A 637 28.17 -12.03 -5.51
C GLU A 637 29.44 -11.58 -4.78
N LYS A 638 30.37 -12.51 -4.52
CA LYS A 638 31.64 -12.25 -3.83
C LYS A 638 32.85 -12.13 -4.76
N VAL A 639 32.65 -12.19 -6.07
CA VAL A 639 33.73 -12.00 -7.05
C VAL A 639 33.79 -10.56 -7.56
N CYS A 640 34.94 -10.18 -8.12
CA CYS A 640 35.14 -8.86 -8.69
C CYS A 640 34.14 -8.60 -9.84
N SER A 641 33.49 -7.44 -9.80
CA SER A 641 32.50 -7.02 -10.79
C SER A 641 32.96 -5.75 -11.51
N PHE A 642 32.71 -5.71 -12.81
CA PHE A 642 33.08 -4.61 -13.69
C PHE A 642 31.82 -4.00 -14.29
N ARG A 643 31.58 -2.70 -14.03
CA ARG A 643 30.50 -1.94 -14.66
C ARG A 643 31.01 -1.28 -15.94
N ILE A 644 30.63 -1.82 -17.09
CA ILE A 644 31.19 -1.46 -18.40
C ILE A 644 30.08 -1.02 -19.35
N GLN A 645 30.38 -0.08 -20.25
CA GLN A 645 29.44 0.32 -21.31
C GLN A 645 29.21 -0.82 -22.28
N LYS A 646 27.95 -1.07 -22.66
CA LYS A 646 27.58 -2.17 -23.59
C LYS A 646 28.28 -2.06 -24.95
N GLN A 647 28.59 -0.85 -25.39
CA GLN A 647 29.22 -0.59 -26.69
C GLN A 647 30.74 -0.81 -26.68
N LEU A 648 31.36 -0.95 -25.50
CA LEU A 648 32.80 -1.11 -25.38
C LEU A 648 33.24 -2.42 -26.06
N PRO A 649 34.28 -2.41 -26.91
CA PRO A 649 34.88 -3.62 -27.46
C PRO A 649 35.39 -4.53 -26.33
N PHE A 650 35.21 -5.85 -26.45
CA PHE A 650 35.67 -6.79 -25.43
C PHE A 650 37.21 -6.76 -25.27
N THR A 651 37.96 -6.48 -26.34
CA THR A 651 39.42 -6.28 -26.27
C THR A 651 39.84 -5.15 -25.34
N ALA A 652 39.11 -4.02 -25.35
CA ALA A 652 39.35 -2.91 -24.42
C ALA A 652 39.00 -3.30 -22.98
N PHE A 653 37.97 -4.15 -22.79
CA PHE A 653 37.66 -4.70 -21.48
C PHE A 653 38.79 -5.60 -20.93
N GLN A 654 39.50 -6.36 -21.78
CA GLN A 654 40.66 -7.15 -21.36
C GLN A 654 41.79 -6.27 -20.78
N GLU A 655 41.94 -5.03 -21.28
CA GLU A 655 42.89 -4.06 -20.74
C GLU A 655 42.49 -3.56 -19.34
N GLU A 656 41.19 -3.32 -19.11
CA GLU A 656 40.67 -2.98 -17.77
C GLU A 656 40.92 -4.13 -16.78
N VAL A 657 40.69 -5.38 -17.21
CA VAL A 657 41.01 -6.57 -16.40
C VAL A 657 42.51 -6.68 -16.14
N ALA A 658 43.35 -6.36 -17.14
CA ALA A 658 44.80 -6.37 -17.00
C ALA A 658 45.28 -5.36 -15.96
N LYS A 659 44.66 -4.18 -15.93
CA LYS A 659 44.94 -3.11 -14.97
C LYS A 659 44.51 -3.49 -13.55
N GLU A 660 43.31 -4.06 -13.40
CA GLU A 660 42.76 -4.43 -12.09
C GLU A 660 43.50 -5.61 -11.46
N PHE A 661 43.82 -6.64 -12.24
CA PHE A 661 44.42 -7.87 -11.72
C PHE A 661 45.93 -7.98 -11.95
N GLY A 662 46.54 -7.05 -12.68
CA GLY A 662 47.97 -7.09 -13.01
C GLY A 662 48.37 -8.23 -13.95
N ILE A 663 47.42 -8.76 -14.74
CA ILE A 663 47.66 -9.88 -15.67
C ILE A 663 47.64 -9.33 -17.10
N PRO A 664 48.77 -9.29 -17.82
CA PRO A 664 48.81 -8.85 -19.21
C PRO A 664 47.83 -9.59 -20.12
N VAL A 665 47.23 -8.89 -21.10
CA VAL A 665 46.19 -9.42 -21.99
C VAL A 665 46.60 -10.73 -22.68
N GLN A 666 47.88 -10.87 -23.09
CA GLN A 666 48.37 -12.08 -23.75
C GLN A 666 48.38 -13.35 -22.87
N PHE A 667 48.18 -13.20 -21.56
CA PHE A 667 48.15 -14.29 -20.58
C PHE A 667 46.74 -14.57 -20.05
N GLN A 668 45.72 -13.87 -20.57
CA GLN A 668 44.32 -14.05 -20.20
C GLN A 668 43.63 -15.00 -21.17
N ARG A 669 42.91 -16.01 -20.65
CA ARG A 669 41.90 -16.73 -21.43
C ARG A 669 40.57 -16.73 -20.68
N PHE A 670 39.54 -16.18 -21.31
CA PHE A 670 38.20 -16.12 -20.72
C PHE A 670 37.36 -17.32 -21.13
N TRP A 671 36.64 -17.88 -20.16
CA TRP A 671 35.69 -18.96 -20.34
C TRP A 671 34.28 -18.47 -20.07
N LEU A 672 33.33 -18.86 -20.92
CA LEU A 672 31.91 -18.64 -20.67
C LEU A 672 31.46 -19.52 -19.51
N TRP A 673 30.81 -18.88 -18.54
CA TRP A 673 30.17 -19.58 -17.44
C TRP A 673 28.68 -19.77 -17.75
N ALA A 674 28.26 -21.02 -17.95
CA ALA A 674 26.92 -21.32 -18.45
C ALA A 674 26.11 -22.19 -17.48
N LYS A 675 24.79 -21.99 -17.47
CA LYS A 675 23.84 -22.87 -16.76
C LYS A 675 23.70 -24.19 -17.51
N ARG A 676 23.87 -25.31 -16.81
CA ARG A 676 23.64 -26.66 -17.32
C ARG A 676 22.20 -27.13 -17.08
N GLN A 677 21.82 -28.27 -17.64
CA GLN A 677 20.47 -28.84 -17.51
C GLN A 677 20.11 -29.23 -16.07
N ASN A 678 21.09 -29.68 -15.29
CA ASN A 678 20.98 -29.98 -13.86
C ASN A 678 20.97 -28.72 -12.96
N HIS A 679 20.83 -27.53 -13.54
CA HIS A 679 20.80 -26.23 -12.88
C HIS A 679 22.09 -25.79 -12.18
N THR A 680 23.21 -26.51 -12.35
CA THR A 680 24.53 -26.00 -11.93
C THR A 680 25.05 -24.98 -12.93
N TYR A 681 25.97 -24.11 -12.49
CA TYR A 681 26.63 -23.15 -13.35
C TYR A 681 28.11 -23.48 -13.40
N ARG A 682 28.65 -23.81 -14.57
CA ARG A 682 30.06 -24.20 -14.70
C ARG A 682 30.76 -23.47 -15.87
N PRO A 683 32.10 -23.29 -15.82
CA PRO A 683 32.88 -22.90 -16.99
C PRO A 683 32.69 -23.94 -18.10
N ASN A 684 32.14 -23.54 -19.25
CA ASN A 684 31.74 -24.47 -20.30
C ASN A 684 32.77 -24.52 -21.43
N ARG A 685 33.19 -23.36 -21.95
CA ARG A 685 34.17 -23.27 -23.05
C ARG A 685 34.88 -21.92 -23.07
N PRO A 686 36.08 -21.83 -23.66
CA PRO A 686 36.72 -20.54 -23.91
C PRO A 686 35.93 -19.68 -24.90
N LEU A 687 36.09 -18.36 -24.81
CA LEU A 687 35.65 -17.42 -25.83
C LEU A 687 36.35 -17.72 -27.16
N THR A 688 35.61 -17.60 -28.25
CA THR A 688 36.18 -17.70 -29.59
C THR A 688 36.78 -16.35 -30.03
N PRO A 689 37.77 -16.33 -30.94
CA PRO A 689 38.33 -15.07 -31.46
C PRO A 689 37.28 -14.14 -32.09
N HIS A 690 36.20 -14.71 -32.64
CA HIS A 690 35.09 -13.91 -33.17
C HIS A 690 34.27 -13.24 -32.07
N GLU A 691 34.05 -13.92 -30.94
CA GLU A 691 33.35 -13.38 -29.77
C GLU A 691 34.18 -12.31 -29.06
N GLU A 692 35.49 -12.48 -28.95
CA GLU A 692 36.40 -11.47 -28.37
C GLU A 692 36.50 -10.20 -29.22
N ALA A 693 36.19 -10.28 -30.52
CA ALA A 693 36.15 -9.12 -31.41
C ALA A 693 34.85 -8.29 -31.32
N GLN A 694 33.83 -8.79 -30.61
CA GLN A 694 32.54 -8.12 -30.46
C GLN A 694 32.53 -7.11 -29.30
N SER A 695 31.48 -6.30 -29.23
CA SER A 695 31.21 -5.47 -28.06
C SER A 695 30.77 -6.32 -26.86
N VAL A 696 31.02 -5.83 -25.65
CA VAL A 696 30.58 -6.47 -24.40
C VAL A 696 29.07 -6.74 -24.40
N GLY A 697 28.27 -5.80 -24.90
CA GLY A 697 26.81 -5.93 -24.99
C GLY A 697 26.38 -7.07 -25.90
N GLN A 698 26.99 -7.20 -27.08
CA GLN A 698 26.72 -8.31 -28.02
C GLN A 698 27.19 -9.65 -27.45
N LEU A 699 28.38 -9.70 -26.84
CA LEU A 699 28.88 -10.92 -26.20
C LEU A 699 27.92 -11.40 -25.09
N ARG A 700 27.38 -10.45 -24.30
CA ARG A 700 26.35 -10.75 -23.30
C ARG A 700 25.09 -11.33 -23.92
N GLU A 701 24.62 -10.81 -25.06
CA GLU A 701 23.44 -11.34 -25.76
C GLU A 701 23.69 -12.75 -26.31
N VAL A 702 24.86 -12.99 -26.91
CA VAL A 702 25.25 -14.31 -27.44
C VAL A 702 25.37 -15.35 -26.33
N SER A 703 25.88 -14.96 -25.17
CA SER A 703 25.98 -15.83 -23.99
C SER A 703 24.61 -16.10 -23.32
N ASN A 704 23.59 -15.26 -23.55
CA ASN A 704 22.30 -15.32 -22.84
C ASN A 704 21.19 -15.96 -23.68
N LYS A 705 21.04 -17.28 -23.59
CA LYS A 705 19.78 -17.94 -24.01
C LYS A 705 18.64 -17.80 -22.99
N ALA A 706 18.90 -17.24 -21.80
CA ALA A 706 17.98 -17.27 -20.64
C ALA A 706 17.71 -15.90 -19.98
N HIS A 707 18.01 -14.77 -20.63
CA HIS A 707 17.74 -13.40 -20.12
C HIS A 707 18.39 -13.03 -18.76
N ASN A 708 19.59 -13.50 -18.41
CA ASN A 708 20.30 -12.97 -17.23
C ASN A 708 20.79 -11.53 -17.44
N ALA A 709 20.69 -10.69 -16.41
CA ALA A 709 21.14 -9.29 -16.45
C ALA A 709 22.67 -9.14 -16.59
N GLU A 710 23.44 -10.17 -16.23
CA GLU A 710 24.89 -10.14 -16.03
C GLU A 710 25.63 -11.13 -16.94
N LEU A 711 26.88 -10.83 -17.29
CA LEU A 711 27.81 -11.74 -17.97
C LEU A 711 28.79 -12.33 -16.94
N LYS A 712 28.85 -13.66 -16.84
CA LYS A 712 29.73 -14.38 -15.89
C LYS A 712 30.84 -15.08 -16.66
N LEU A 713 32.09 -14.82 -16.27
CA LEU A 713 33.28 -15.36 -16.93
C LEU A 713 34.24 -15.98 -15.90
N PHE A 714 34.93 -17.03 -16.32
CA PHE A 714 36.11 -17.55 -15.61
C PHE A 714 37.37 -17.11 -16.33
N LEU A 715 38.32 -16.52 -15.61
CA LEU A 715 39.62 -16.11 -16.14
C LEU A 715 40.66 -17.20 -15.84
N GLU A 716 41.05 -17.93 -16.88
CA GLU A 716 42.15 -18.89 -16.86
C GLU A 716 43.48 -18.13 -16.95
N VAL A 717 44.35 -18.35 -15.96
CA VAL A 717 45.72 -17.84 -15.90
C VAL A 717 46.65 -19.01 -15.66
N GLU A 718 47.64 -19.17 -16.52
CA GLU A 718 48.64 -20.23 -16.36
C GLU A 718 49.89 -19.66 -15.68
N LEU A 719 50.41 -20.34 -14.66
CA LEU A 719 51.60 -19.89 -13.92
C LEU A 719 52.80 -20.75 -14.29
N GLY A 720 53.91 -20.11 -14.67
CA GLY A 720 55.17 -20.78 -14.93
C GLY A 720 55.91 -21.19 -13.64
N PRO A 721 57.09 -21.84 -13.76
CA PRO A 721 57.90 -22.31 -12.63
C PRO A 721 58.29 -21.21 -11.61
N GLU A 722 58.38 -19.96 -12.06
CA GLU A 722 58.68 -18.79 -11.22
C GLU A 722 57.42 -18.11 -10.65
N LEU A 723 56.24 -18.74 -10.76
CA LEU A 723 54.93 -18.18 -10.40
C LEU A 723 54.53 -16.93 -11.20
N CYS A 724 55.19 -16.68 -12.34
CA CYS A 724 54.83 -15.62 -13.28
C CYS A 724 53.78 -16.11 -14.29
N PRO A 725 52.81 -15.27 -14.70
CA PRO A 725 51.84 -15.63 -15.74
C PRO A 725 52.53 -15.95 -17.07
N ILE A 726 52.15 -17.08 -17.68
CA ILE A 726 52.59 -17.49 -19.00
C ILE A 726 51.39 -17.61 -19.95
N ARG A 727 51.66 -17.70 -21.26
CA ARG A 727 50.60 -17.84 -22.26
C ARG A 727 49.89 -19.18 -22.07
N PRO A 728 48.55 -19.18 -21.89
CA PRO A 728 47.80 -20.42 -21.75
C PRO A 728 48.00 -21.36 -22.95
N PRO A 729 48.27 -22.66 -22.75
CA PRO A 729 48.50 -23.62 -23.83
C PRO A 729 47.24 -23.81 -24.69
N GLU A 730 47.38 -24.02 -26.00
CA GLU A 730 46.22 -24.22 -26.88
C GLU A 730 45.38 -25.42 -26.44
N LYS A 731 44.07 -25.21 -26.25
CA LYS A 731 43.12 -26.28 -25.93
C LYS A 731 42.73 -27.01 -27.21
N SER A 732 43.08 -28.30 -27.32
CA SER A 732 42.58 -29.15 -28.39
C SER A 732 41.13 -29.59 -28.12
N LYS A 733 40.43 -30.09 -29.15
CA LYS A 733 39.07 -30.65 -29.00
C LYS A 733 39.02 -31.92 -28.14
N GLU A 734 40.17 -32.55 -27.91
CA GLU A 734 40.31 -33.73 -27.07
C GLU A 734 40.63 -33.38 -25.62
N ASP A 735 40.93 -32.11 -25.31
CA ASP A 735 41.21 -31.67 -23.95
C ASP A 735 39.92 -31.29 -23.23
N ILE A 736 39.85 -31.65 -21.95
CA ILE A 736 38.77 -31.29 -21.02
C ILE A 736 39.40 -30.61 -19.81
N LEU A 737 38.87 -29.45 -19.41
CA LEU A 737 39.26 -28.77 -18.18
C LEU A 737 38.43 -29.28 -17.00
N LEU A 738 39.10 -29.93 -16.04
CA LEU A 738 38.49 -30.42 -14.80
C LEU A 738 38.99 -29.65 -13.59
N PHE A 739 38.11 -29.48 -12.60
CA PHE A 739 38.40 -28.82 -11.33
C PHE A 739 38.44 -29.83 -10.20
N PHE A 740 39.30 -29.63 -9.21
CA PHE A 740 39.57 -30.62 -8.18
C PHE A 740 39.39 -30.04 -6.78
N LYS A 741 38.62 -30.75 -5.95
CA LYS A 741 38.43 -30.47 -4.53
C LYS A 741 38.95 -31.63 -3.70
N LEU A 742 39.67 -31.35 -2.63
CA LEU A 742 40.15 -32.34 -1.68
C LEU A 742 39.27 -32.29 -0.43
N TYR A 743 38.73 -33.44 -0.04
CA TYR A 743 38.03 -33.61 1.23
C TYR A 743 38.94 -34.29 2.25
N ASN A 744 39.03 -33.71 3.43
CA ASN A 744 39.68 -34.30 4.59
C ASN A 744 38.63 -34.70 5.62
N ALA A 745 38.35 -36.00 5.71
CA ALA A 745 37.33 -36.55 6.60
C ALA A 745 37.65 -36.34 8.10
N GLU A 746 38.93 -36.34 8.50
CA GLU A 746 39.33 -36.12 9.90
C GLU A 746 39.08 -34.67 10.35
N LYS A 747 39.13 -33.72 9.42
CA LYS A 747 38.94 -32.29 9.70
C LYS A 747 37.56 -31.78 9.30
N GLU A 748 36.77 -32.58 8.60
CA GLU A 748 35.51 -32.16 7.97
C GLU A 748 35.69 -30.92 7.06
N GLU A 749 36.84 -30.86 6.37
CA GLU A 749 37.24 -29.73 5.52
C GLU A 749 37.29 -30.13 4.05
N LEU A 750 36.61 -29.35 3.21
CA LEU A 750 36.67 -29.46 1.75
C LEU A 750 37.42 -28.25 1.19
N CYS A 751 38.49 -28.45 0.42
CA CYS A 751 39.28 -27.34 -0.13
C CYS A 751 39.51 -27.48 -1.63
N PHE A 752 39.63 -26.35 -2.33
CA PHE A 752 40.03 -26.33 -3.73
C PHE A 752 41.53 -26.53 -3.86
N VAL A 753 41.94 -27.51 -4.68
CA VAL A 753 43.37 -27.83 -4.88
C VAL A 753 43.89 -27.45 -6.26
N GLY A 754 43.01 -27.24 -7.24
CA GLY A 754 43.39 -26.71 -8.55
C GLY A 754 42.55 -27.25 -9.71
N ARG A 755 43.04 -27.02 -10.92
CA ARG A 755 42.44 -27.44 -12.19
C ARG A 755 43.46 -28.15 -13.06
N LEU A 756 43.04 -29.10 -13.90
CA LEU A 756 43.92 -29.79 -14.86
C LEU A 756 43.21 -29.94 -16.21
N PHE A 757 43.99 -29.86 -17.29
CA PHE A 757 43.56 -30.36 -18.59
C PHE A 757 43.86 -31.85 -18.70
N VAL A 758 42.84 -32.63 -19.06
CA VAL A 758 42.96 -34.07 -19.30
C VAL A 758 42.50 -34.42 -20.72
N LYS A 759 42.98 -35.55 -21.25
CA LYS A 759 42.47 -36.07 -22.52
C LYS A 759 41.12 -36.75 -22.29
N ALA A 760 40.12 -36.41 -23.09
CA ALA A 760 38.76 -36.96 -23.01
C ALA A 760 38.72 -38.50 -23.07
N LEU A 761 39.64 -39.11 -23.82
CA LEU A 761 39.80 -40.55 -23.95
C LEU A 761 40.82 -41.16 -22.96
N GLY A 762 41.48 -40.33 -22.16
CA GLY A 762 42.36 -40.75 -21.07
C GLY A 762 41.55 -41.27 -19.88
N LYS A 763 42.24 -41.88 -18.92
CA LYS A 763 41.62 -42.50 -17.74
C LYS A 763 41.96 -41.74 -16.45
N PRO A 764 41.06 -41.69 -15.44
CA PRO A 764 41.38 -41.09 -14.15
C PRO A 764 42.59 -41.72 -13.45
N SER A 765 42.86 -43.00 -13.71
CA SER A 765 44.07 -43.69 -13.22
C SER A 765 45.40 -43.06 -13.70
N GLU A 766 45.40 -42.32 -14.80
CA GLU A 766 46.60 -41.68 -15.37
C GLU A 766 46.99 -40.39 -14.62
N ILE A 767 46.05 -39.79 -13.87
CA ILE A 767 46.27 -38.51 -13.17
C ILE A 767 46.44 -38.66 -11.65
N LEU A 768 46.32 -39.87 -11.10
CA LEU A 768 46.35 -40.10 -9.64
C LEU A 768 47.64 -39.58 -8.99
N THR A 769 48.80 -39.83 -9.60
CA THR A 769 50.08 -39.31 -9.09
C THR A 769 50.08 -37.78 -9.02
N LYS A 770 49.45 -37.11 -10.00
CA LYS A 770 49.35 -35.66 -10.01
C LYS A 770 48.38 -35.13 -8.95
N LEU A 771 47.25 -35.81 -8.75
CA LEU A 771 46.31 -35.47 -7.68
C LEU A 771 46.94 -35.64 -6.29
N ASN A 772 47.71 -36.71 -6.09
CA ASN A 772 48.49 -36.91 -4.87
C ASN A 772 49.51 -35.78 -4.66
N GLU A 773 50.22 -35.36 -5.71
CA GLU A 773 51.14 -34.21 -5.64
C GLU A 773 50.39 -32.92 -5.25
N MET A 774 49.25 -32.64 -5.87
CA MET A 774 48.43 -31.44 -5.58
C MET A 774 47.86 -31.44 -4.15
N ALA A 775 47.54 -32.61 -3.61
CA ALA A 775 47.07 -32.78 -2.24
C ALA A 775 48.21 -32.83 -1.19
N GLY A 776 49.47 -32.90 -1.63
CA GLY A 776 50.61 -33.09 -0.73
C GLY A 776 50.69 -34.51 -0.13
N PHE A 777 50.12 -35.51 -0.80
CA PHE A 777 50.13 -36.92 -0.40
C PHE A 777 51.35 -37.67 -0.95
N SER A 778 51.53 -38.90 -0.47
CA SER A 778 52.53 -39.79 -1.05
C SER A 778 52.17 -40.13 -2.51
N PRO A 779 53.13 -40.25 -3.45
CA PRO A 779 52.82 -40.50 -4.87
C PRO A 779 51.97 -41.75 -5.13
N ASN A 780 52.05 -42.73 -4.22
CA ASN A 780 51.36 -44.02 -4.29
C ASN A 780 50.19 -44.10 -3.27
N GLU A 781 49.78 -42.97 -2.68
CA GLU A 781 48.62 -42.94 -1.79
C GLU A 781 47.37 -43.40 -2.55
N GLU A 782 46.59 -44.26 -1.93
CA GLU A 782 45.31 -44.69 -2.48
C GLU A 782 44.24 -43.62 -2.20
N ILE A 783 43.65 -43.09 -3.27
CA ILE A 783 42.62 -42.05 -3.21
C ILE A 783 41.34 -42.49 -3.91
N GLU A 784 40.20 -42.03 -3.42
CA GLU A 784 38.89 -42.23 -4.05
C GLU A 784 38.46 -40.95 -4.77
N LEU A 785 37.73 -41.11 -5.87
CA LEU A 785 37.33 -40.01 -6.75
C LEU A 785 35.80 -39.99 -6.85
N TYR A 786 35.22 -38.81 -6.71
CA TYR A 786 33.79 -38.56 -6.80
C TYR A 786 33.50 -37.39 -7.73
N GLU A 787 32.48 -37.50 -8.56
CA GLU A 787 31.99 -36.43 -9.40
C GLU A 787 30.95 -35.61 -8.64
N GLU A 788 31.11 -34.28 -8.61
CA GLU A 788 30.13 -33.37 -8.04
C GLU A 788 29.17 -32.87 -9.12
N ILE A 789 27.96 -33.47 -9.16
CA ILE A 789 27.01 -33.33 -10.27
C ILE A 789 25.91 -32.30 -9.97
N LYS A 790 25.23 -32.43 -8.82
CA LYS A 790 24.03 -31.64 -8.49
C LYS A 790 23.87 -31.48 -6.97
N PHE A 791 23.27 -30.37 -6.53
CA PHE A 791 23.01 -30.09 -5.12
C PHE A 791 21.53 -30.00 -4.79
N GLU A 792 20.75 -29.35 -5.65
CA GLU A 792 19.32 -29.06 -5.43
C GLU A 792 18.45 -29.74 -6.49
N PRO A 793 17.35 -30.43 -6.13
CA PRO A 793 16.77 -30.52 -4.79
C PRO A 793 17.41 -31.59 -3.88
N ASN A 794 18.30 -32.43 -4.44
CA ASN A 794 19.02 -33.47 -3.71
C ASN A 794 20.48 -33.48 -4.16
N VAL A 795 21.37 -33.78 -3.23
CA VAL A 795 22.81 -33.94 -3.50
C VAL A 795 23.03 -35.18 -4.36
N MET A 796 23.77 -35.01 -5.45
CA MET A 796 24.22 -36.08 -6.35
C MET A 796 25.73 -35.96 -6.49
N CYS A 797 26.43 -36.86 -5.82
CA CYS A 797 27.88 -36.98 -5.86
C CYS A 797 28.23 -38.46 -6.06
N GLU A 798 28.75 -38.83 -7.23
CA GLU A 798 28.88 -40.22 -7.65
C GLU A 798 30.34 -40.68 -7.70
N HIS A 799 30.61 -41.94 -7.34
CA HIS A 799 31.96 -42.49 -7.40
C HIS A 799 32.43 -42.69 -8.85
N ILE A 800 33.65 -42.24 -9.16
CA ILE A 800 34.25 -42.34 -10.49
C ILE A 800 35.04 -43.64 -10.64
N ASP A 801 34.68 -44.48 -11.62
CA ASP A 801 35.48 -45.65 -11.98
C ASP A 801 36.78 -45.23 -12.68
N LYS A 802 37.91 -45.47 -11.99
CA LYS A 802 39.28 -45.16 -12.44
C LYS A 802 39.69 -45.88 -13.73
N LYS A 803 38.96 -46.92 -14.16
CA LYS A 803 39.24 -47.72 -15.36
C LYS A 803 38.56 -47.20 -16.63
N LEU A 804 37.46 -46.46 -16.47
CA LEU A 804 36.74 -45.84 -17.58
C LEU A 804 37.48 -44.60 -18.08
N THR A 805 37.18 -44.19 -19.31
CA THR A 805 37.70 -42.92 -19.83
C THR A 805 36.86 -41.76 -19.30
N PHE A 806 37.44 -40.56 -19.18
CA PHE A 806 36.70 -39.38 -18.70
C PHE A 806 35.40 -39.15 -19.49
N ARG A 807 35.44 -39.28 -20.83
CA ARG A 807 34.25 -39.17 -21.68
C ARG A 807 33.24 -40.30 -21.45
N SER A 808 33.69 -41.54 -21.19
CA SER A 808 32.78 -42.65 -20.86
C SER A 808 32.07 -42.42 -19.53
N SER A 809 32.70 -41.70 -18.61
CA SER A 809 32.11 -41.22 -17.35
C SER A 809 31.30 -39.93 -17.51
N GLN A 810 31.03 -39.46 -18.74
CA GLN A 810 30.28 -38.24 -19.04
C GLN A 810 30.90 -36.93 -18.48
N LEU A 811 32.19 -36.94 -18.15
CA LEU A 811 32.89 -35.74 -17.69
C LEU A 811 33.19 -34.80 -18.88
N GLU A 812 32.91 -33.52 -18.67
CA GLU A 812 33.04 -32.42 -19.62
C GLU A 812 33.77 -31.21 -19.01
N ASP A 813 33.98 -30.17 -19.82
CA ASP A 813 34.63 -28.93 -19.39
C ASP A 813 33.86 -28.29 -18.22
N GLY A 814 34.56 -28.02 -17.12
CA GLY A 814 33.97 -27.43 -15.91
C GLY A 814 33.43 -28.42 -14.88
N ASP A 815 33.58 -29.72 -15.11
CA ASP A 815 33.22 -30.71 -14.09
C ASP A 815 34.21 -30.73 -12.93
N ILE A 816 33.67 -31.05 -11.76
CA ILE A 816 34.36 -31.01 -10.49
C ILE A 816 34.52 -32.44 -9.99
N ILE A 817 35.77 -32.82 -9.74
CA ILE A 817 36.12 -34.07 -9.10
C ILE A 817 36.53 -33.76 -7.66
N CYS A 818 35.73 -34.25 -6.72
CA CYS A 818 36.11 -34.30 -5.32
C CYS A 818 36.90 -35.59 -5.07
N PHE A 819 37.95 -35.53 -4.27
CA PHE A 819 38.71 -36.72 -3.91
C PHE A 819 39.17 -36.68 -2.47
N GLN A 820 39.45 -37.87 -1.94
CA GLN A 820 39.88 -38.09 -0.55
C GLN A 820 40.79 -39.31 -0.47
N LYS A 821 41.44 -39.50 0.67
CA LYS A 821 42.14 -40.77 0.97
C LYS A 821 41.14 -41.91 1.07
N ALA A 822 41.54 -43.09 0.59
CA ALA A 822 40.73 -44.29 0.77
C ALA A 822 40.60 -44.63 2.27
N PRO A 823 39.41 -45.04 2.73
CA PRO A 823 39.19 -45.37 4.14
C PRO A 823 40.05 -46.58 4.57
N VAL A 824 40.70 -46.46 5.73
CA VAL A 824 41.51 -47.56 6.30
C VAL A 824 40.58 -48.59 6.96
N PRO A 825 40.66 -49.89 6.63
CA PRO A 825 39.72 -50.91 7.12
C PRO A 825 39.66 -51.10 8.65
N ASP A 826 40.70 -50.68 9.39
CA ASP A 826 40.85 -50.81 10.86
C ASP A 826 40.92 -49.43 11.57
N GLY A 827 40.42 -48.36 10.94
CA GLY A 827 40.44 -47.00 11.49
C GLY A 827 39.39 -46.72 12.58
N ASP A 828 39.69 -45.73 13.45
CA ASP A 828 38.91 -45.30 14.61
C ASP A 828 37.43 -44.98 14.24
N PRO A 829 36.41 -45.50 14.97
CA PRO A 829 34.98 -45.26 14.68
C PRO A 829 34.47 -43.82 14.90
N GLN A 830 35.34 -42.81 14.87
CA GLN A 830 35.04 -41.43 15.32
C GLN A 830 34.93 -40.37 14.21
N VAL A 831 34.86 -40.74 12.92
CA VAL A 831 34.66 -39.78 11.82
C VAL A 831 33.17 -39.66 11.47
N ARG A 832 32.61 -38.45 11.61
CA ARG A 832 31.16 -38.20 11.44
C ARG A 832 30.69 -38.31 9.99
N TYR A 833 31.50 -37.86 9.05
CA TYR A 833 31.23 -37.88 7.61
C TYR A 833 32.40 -38.54 6.87
N PRO A 834 32.37 -39.86 6.67
CA PRO A 834 33.52 -40.63 6.19
C PRO A 834 33.86 -40.38 4.73
N ASP A 835 32.91 -39.87 3.93
CA ASP A 835 33.09 -39.67 2.49
C ASP A 835 32.54 -38.32 1.99
N VAL A 836 32.94 -37.92 0.78
CA VAL A 836 32.47 -36.67 0.16
C VAL A 836 30.94 -36.62 0.03
N PRO A 837 30.24 -37.67 -0.45
CA PRO A 837 28.78 -37.62 -0.58
C PRO A 837 28.07 -37.36 0.75
N SER A 838 28.46 -38.05 1.83
CA SER A 838 27.87 -37.85 3.16
C SER A 838 28.14 -36.46 3.74
N PHE A 839 29.34 -35.90 3.51
CA PHE A 839 29.64 -34.52 3.91
C PHE A 839 28.81 -33.49 3.14
N LEU A 840 28.68 -33.62 1.82
CA LEU A 840 27.86 -32.71 1.02
C LEU A 840 26.36 -32.81 1.37
N GLU A 841 25.87 -34.01 1.69
CA GLU A 841 24.50 -34.21 2.16
C GLU A 841 24.25 -33.54 3.52
N TYR A 842 25.22 -33.60 4.43
CA TYR A 842 25.17 -32.82 5.67
C TYR A 842 25.09 -31.32 5.39
N VAL A 843 25.99 -30.79 4.56
CA VAL A 843 26.00 -29.36 4.24
C VAL A 843 24.70 -28.90 3.59
N HIS A 844 24.13 -29.69 2.68
CA HIS A 844 22.85 -29.41 2.03
C HIS A 844 21.70 -29.26 3.02
N ASN A 845 21.66 -30.18 4.00
CA ASN A 845 20.59 -30.24 4.97
C ASN A 845 20.83 -29.36 6.20
N ARG A 846 22.03 -28.80 6.38
CA ARG A 846 22.34 -27.92 7.51
C ARG A 846 21.51 -26.63 7.46
N GLN A 847 20.88 -26.29 8.58
CA GLN A 847 20.13 -25.04 8.79
C GLN A 847 20.40 -24.54 10.21
N VAL A 848 20.86 -23.30 10.33
CA VAL A 848 20.90 -22.62 11.63
C VAL A 848 19.54 -21.98 11.87
N VAL A 849 18.94 -22.21 13.02
CA VAL A 849 17.63 -21.69 13.40
C VAL A 849 17.75 -20.86 14.68
N HIS A 850 17.22 -19.65 14.65
CA HIS A 850 17.13 -18.73 15.78
C HIS A 850 15.82 -18.97 16.52
N PHE A 851 15.92 -19.24 17.83
CA PHE A 851 14.77 -19.50 18.68
C PHE A 851 14.47 -18.29 19.56
N ARG A 852 13.20 -17.87 19.55
CA ARG A 852 12.68 -16.77 20.39
C ARG A 852 11.61 -17.28 21.33
N SER A 853 11.62 -16.82 22.57
CA SER A 853 10.49 -17.08 23.48
C SER A 853 9.24 -16.34 22.99
N LEU A 854 8.08 -16.98 23.03
CA LEU A 854 6.81 -16.35 22.64
C LEU A 854 6.45 -15.14 23.54
N ASP A 855 6.92 -15.14 24.79
CA ASP A 855 6.76 -14.02 25.73
C ASP A 855 7.64 -12.81 25.37
N LYS A 856 8.72 -13.04 24.60
CA LYS A 856 9.69 -12.02 24.16
C LYS A 856 9.98 -12.16 22.66
N PRO A 857 9.02 -11.90 21.77
CA PRO A 857 9.11 -12.25 20.35
C PRO A 857 10.13 -11.42 19.54
N LYS A 858 10.74 -10.40 20.14
CA LYS A 858 11.73 -9.53 19.49
C LYS A 858 13.18 -9.94 19.73
N ASP A 859 13.45 -10.70 20.79
CA ASP A 859 14.80 -11.00 21.23
C ASP A 859 15.16 -12.45 20.89
N ASP A 860 16.32 -12.65 20.26
CA ASP A 860 16.88 -13.99 20.06
C ASP A 860 17.36 -14.55 21.41
N ASP A 861 16.84 -15.72 21.78
CA ASP A 861 17.24 -16.39 23.03
C ASP A 861 18.50 -17.23 22.79
N PHE A 862 18.46 -18.08 21.76
CA PHE A 862 19.59 -18.88 21.31
C PHE A 862 19.41 -19.34 19.87
N SER A 863 20.49 -19.82 19.25
CA SER A 863 20.46 -20.50 17.96
C SER A 863 20.90 -21.97 18.07
N LEU A 864 20.37 -22.81 17.19
CA LEU A 864 20.75 -24.22 17.07
C LEU A 864 21.03 -24.58 15.62
N GLU A 865 22.05 -25.40 15.41
CA GLU A 865 22.29 -26.06 14.14
C GLU A 865 21.43 -27.34 14.03
N LEU A 866 20.56 -27.35 13.03
CA LEU A 866 19.59 -28.40 12.76
C LEU A 866 19.72 -28.89 11.32
N SER A 867 19.10 -30.04 11.03
CA SER A 867 18.90 -30.57 9.69
C SER A 867 17.53 -30.15 9.21
N LYS A 868 17.42 -29.70 7.96
CA LYS A 868 16.16 -29.45 7.24
C LYS A 868 15.23 -30.66 7.28
N LEU A 869 15.80 -31.87 7.40
CA LEU A 869 15.07 -33.14 7.47
C LEU A 869 14.61 -33.52 8.88
N HIS A 870 15.03 -32.79 9.93
CA HIS A 870 14.56 -33.08 11.28
C HIS A 870 13.04 -32.98 11.35
N THR A 871 12.44 -33.97 12.01
CA THR A 871 11.03 -33.97 12.33
C THR A 871 10.73 -32.99 13.46
N TYR A 872 9.45 -32.72 13.72
CA TYR A 872 9.04 -31.92 14.88
C TYR A 872 9.65 -32.44 16.18
N ASP A 873 9.66 -33.77 16.37
CA ASP A 873 10.18 -34.43 17.56
C ASP A 873 11.70 -34.20 17.72
N ASP A 874 12.47 -34.34 16.63
CA ASP A 874 13.93 -34.10 16.64
C ASP A 874 14.27 -32.64 16.99
N VAL A 875 13.46 -31.68 16.50
CA VAL A 875 13.66 -30.25 16.79
C VAL A 875 13.38 -29.98 18.26
N VAL A 876 12.23 -30.41 18.79
CA VAL A 876 11.88 -30.14 20.20
C VAL A 876 12.80 -30.85 21.18
N GLU A 877 13.32 -32.04 20.86
CA GLU A 877 14.31 -32.74 21.70
C GLU A 877 15.58 -31.89 21.90
N ARG A 878 16.10 -31.30 20.83
CA ARG A 878 17.28 -30.43 20.90
C ARG A 878 17.00 -29.11 21.61
N VAL A 879 15.83 -28.53 21.38
CA VAL A 879 15.39 -27.32 22.10
C VAL A 879 15.24 -27.63 23.59
N ALA A 880 14.65 -28.76 23.96
CA ALA A 880 14.49 -29.18 25.35
C ALA A 880 15.84 -29.39 26.05
N HIS A 881 16.78 -30.07 25.39
CA HIS A 881 18.14 -30.22 25.90
C HIS A 881 18.84 -28.86 26.09
N LYS A 882 18.63 -27.90 25.19
CA LYS A 882 19.18 -26.54 25.30
C LYS A 882 18.57 -25.75 26.46
N LEU A 883 17.28 -25.95 26.72
CA LEU A 883 16.53 -25.31 27.81
C LEU A 883 16.67 -26.02 29.17
N GLY A 884 17.28 -27.21 29.21
CA GLY A 884 17.35 -28.04 30.42
C GLY A 884 16.00 -28.61 30.85
N LEU A 885 15.10 -28.88 29.89
CA LEU A 885 13.79 -29.49 30.12
C LEU A 885 13.87 -31.02 29.97
N ASP A 886 13.34 -31.75 30.95
CA ASP A 886 13.33 -33.22 30.95
C ASP A 886 12.35 -33.82 29.93
N ASP A 887 11.29 -33.10 29.58
CA ASP A 887 10.21 -33.56 28.69
C ASP A 887 10.06 -32.66 27.46
N PRO A 888 10.59 -33.09 26.28
CA PRO A 888 10.50 -32.32 25.05
C PRO A 888 9.07 -32.09 24.55
N SER A 889 8.12 -32.96 24.92
CA SER A 889 6.75 -32.86 24.46
C SER A 889 6.02 -31.64 25.00
N LYS A 890 6.57 -30.98 26.03
CA LYS A 890 6.04 -29.73 26.59
C LYS A 890 6.41 -28.49 25.78
N ILE A 891 7.24 -28.62 24.75
CA ILE A 891 7.60 -27.48 23.91
C ILE A 891 6.58 -27.35 22.79
N ARG A 892 6.02 -26.15 22.63
CA ARG A 892 5.18 -25.80 21.47
C ARG A 892 5.89 -24.76 20.62
N LEU A 893 6.06 -25.11 19.34
CA LEU A 893 6.70 -24.25 18.33
C LEU A 893 5.67 -23.42 17.56
N THR A 894 6.04 -22.20 17.19
CA THR A 894 5.26 -21.30 16.32
C THR A 894 6.15 -20.75 15.22
N SER A 895 5.71 -20.82 13.97
CA SER A 895 6.46 -20.29 12.83
C SER A 895 6.48 -18.76 12.82
N HIS A 896 7.53 -18.18 12.23
CA HIS A 896 7.61 -16.77 11.94
C HIS A 896 6.74 -16.34 10.75
N ASN A 897 6.18 -15.14 10.82
CA ASN A 897 5.52 -14.47 9.69
C ASN A 897 6.43 -13.40 9.11
N CYS A 898 7.01 -13.70 7.93
CA CYS A 898 7.95 -12.83 7.24
C CYS A 898 7.39 -11.45 6.86
N TYR A 899 6.06 -11.30 6.75
CA TYR A 899 5.42 -10.02 6.41
C TYR A 899 5.20 -9.12 7.61
N SER A 900 4.68 -9.68 8.70
CA SER A 900 4.40 -8.91 9.92
C SER A 900 5.59 -8.84 10.88
N GLN A 901 6.64 -9.64 10.64
CA GLN A 901 7.80 -9.76 11.54
C GLN A 901 7.39 -10.17 12.96
N GLN A 902 6.37 -11.03 13.07
CA GLN A 902 5.77 -11.48 14.33
C GLN A 902 5.50 -13.00 14.27
N PRO A 903 5.32 -13.70 15.42
CA PRO A 903 4.86 -15.07 15.41
C PRO A 903 3.50 -15.21 14.70
N LYS A 904 3.31 -16.32 13.97
CA LYS A 904 1.99 -16.61 13.38
C LYS A 904 0.92 -16.72 14.48
N PRO A 905 -0.33 -16.28 14.22
CA PRO A 905 -1.41 -16.36 15.20
C PRO A 905 -1.74 -17.79 15.67
N GLN A 906 -1.44 -18.79 14.85
CA GLN A 906 -1.66 -20.20 15.18
C GLN A 906 -0.32 -20.92 15.34
N PRO A 907 -0.09 -21.61 16.48
CA PRO A 907 1.10 -22.41 16.67
C PRO A 907 1.11 -23.63 15.75
N ILE A 908 2.30 -24.19 15.53
CA ILE A 908 2.48 -25.42 14.76
C ILE A 908 1.83 -26.55 15.56
N ARG A 909 0.89 -27.26 14.93
CA ARG A 909 0.28 -28.46 15.53
C ARG A 909 1.36 -29.54 15.69
N TYR A 910 1.33 -30.28 16.79
CA TYR A 910 2.13 -31.50 16.98
C TYR A 910 2.01 -32.40 15.76
N ARG A 911 3.13 -32.66 15.10
CA ARG A 911 3.23 -33.42 13.83
C ARG A 911 2.30 -32.91 12.72
N GLY A 912 1.94 -31.63 12.74
CA GLY A 912 1.16 -30.98 11.68
C GLY A 912 1.98 -30.68 10.43
N VAL A 913 3.31 -30.75 10.53
CA VAL A 913 4.29 -30.62 9.46
C VAL A 913 5.35 -31.70 9.62
N GLU A 914 5.90 -32.19 8.52
CA GLU A 914 6.80 -33.35 8.52
C GLU A 914 8.23 -32.96 8.89
N HIS A 915 8.76 -31.90 8.30
CA HIS A 915 10.17 -31.54 8.43
C HIS A 915 10.38 -30.07 8.86
N LEU A 916 11.57 -29.77 9.40
CA LEU A 916 11.97 -28.41 9.79
C LEU A 916 11.82 -27.41 8.64
N LEU A 917 12.12 -27.83 7.40
CA LEU A 917 11.94 -26.96 6.23
C LEU A 917 10.51 -26.41 6.13
N ASP A 918 9.50 -27.24 6.42
CA ASP A 918 8.09 -26.83 6.37
C ASP A 918 7.71 -25.88 7.53
N MET A 919 8.37 -26.02 8.69
CA MET A 919 8.17 -25.13 9.84
C MET A 919 8.65 -23.70 9.55
N LEU A 920 9.67 -23.58 8.70
CA LEU A 920 10.36 -22.35 8.35
C LEU A 920 9.75 -21.61 7.15
N VAL A 921 8.86 -22.26 6.38
CA VAL A 921 8.27 -21.67 5.16
C VAL A 921 6.97 -20.92 5.45
N HIS A 922 6.86 -19.72 4.87
CA HIS A 922 5.62 -18.94 4.80
C HIS A 922 5.46 -18.26 3.45
N TYR A 923 4.37 -18.58 2.72
CA TYR A 923 4.09 -18.02 1.38
C TYR A 923 5.30 -18.01 0.43
N ASN A 924 6.00 -19.15 0.35
CA ASN A 924 7.21 -19.36 -0.47
C ASN A 924 8.46 -18.58 -0.04
N GLN A 925 8.46 -17.94 1.14
CA GLN A 925 9.66 -17.40 1.77
C GLN A 925 10.06 -18.29 2.95
N THR A 926 11.35 -18.60 3.04
CA THR A 926 11.94 -19.32 4.17
C THR A 926 12.46 -18.31 5.20
N SER A 927 12.09 -18.47 6.45
CA SER A 927 12.68 -17.78 7.60
C SER A 927 13.60 -18.75 8.35
N ASP A 928 14.57 -18.24 9.09
CA ASP A 928 15.40 -19.00 10.02
C ASP A 928 14.95 -18.85 11.48
N ILE A 929 13.77 -18.26 11.72
CA ILE A 929 13.24 -17.96 13.07
C ILE A 929 12.11 -18.93 13.42
N LEU A 930 12.19 -19.52 14.62
CA LEU A 930 11.08 -20.22 15.27
C LEU A 930 10.83 -19.64 16.66
N TYR A 931 9.56 -19.54 17.03
CA TYR A 931 9.16 -19.17 18.37
C TYR A 931 8.86 -20.44 19.18
N TYR A 932 9.14 -20.42 20.47
CA TYR A 932 8.79 -21.50 21.37
C TYR A 932 8.09 -20.99 22.63
N GLU A 933 7.30 -21.87 23.23
CA GLU A 933 6.77 -21.72 24.58
C GLU A 933 6.83 -23.06 25.31
N VAL A 934 6.94 -23.01 26.63
CA VAL A 934 6.98 -24.19 27.51
C VAL A 934 5.61 -24.37 28.15
N LEU A 935 4.97 -25.49 27.85
CA LEU A 935 3.66 -25.86 28.37
C LEU A 935 3.78 -26.56 29.73
N ASP A 936 2.72 -26.50 30.51
CA ASP A 936 2.60 -27.22 31.78
C ASP A 936 2.36 -28.73 31.59
N ILE A 937 1.66 -29.10 30.50
CA ILE A 937 1.38 -30.49 30.08
C ILE A 937 1.94 -30.78 28.68
N PRO A 938 2.23 -32.06 28.35
CA PRO A 938 2.61 -32.48 27.00
C PRO A 938 1.67 -31.97 25.90
N LEU A 939 2.23 -31.45 24.81
CA LEU A 939 1.48 -30.95 23.66
C LEU A 939 0.54 -32.00 23.03
N PRO A 940 0.91 -33.29 22.88
CA PRO A 940 -0.01 -34.31 22.36
C PRO A 940 -1.25 -34.48 23.24
N GLU A 941 -1.09 -34.37 24.56
CA GLU A 941 -2.20 -34.42 25.51
C GLU A 941 -3.04 -33.15 25.41
N LEU A 942 -2.41 -31.97 25.37
CA LEU A 942 -3.08 -30.68 25.23
C LEU A 942 -3.96 -30.63 23.96
N GLN A 943 -3.52 -31.22 22.86
CA GLN A 943 -4.29 -31.23 21.61
C GLN A 943 -5.60 -32.03 21.68
N CYS A 944 -5.62 -33.09 22.50
CA CYS A 944 -6.79 -33.91 22.75
C CYS A 944 -7.82 -33.19 23.65
N LEU A 945 -7.41 -32.12 24.32
CA LEU A 945 -8.24 -31.31 25.20
C LEU A 945 -8.76 -30.06 24.45
N LYS A 946 -9.93 -29.59 24.86
CA LYS A 946 -10.44 -28.25 24.57
C LYS A 946 -10.25 -27.40 25.81
N THR A 947 -9.64 -26.24 25.64
CA THR A 947 -9.50 -25.25 26.72
C THR A 947 -10.64 -24.24 26.59
N LEU A 948 -11.44 -24.08 27.64
CA LEU A 948 -12.51 -23.10 27.73
C LEU A 948 -12.14 -22.08 28.81
N LYS A 949 -12.31 -20.79 28.50
CA LYS A 949 -12.22 -19.71 29.49
C LYS A 949 -13.63 -19.38 29.96
N VAL A 950 -13.94 -19.66 31.22
CA VAL A 950 -15.28 -19.49 31.80
C VAL A 950 -15.24 -18.43 32.89
N ALA A 951 -16.03 -17.37 32.72
CA ALA A 951 -16.24 -16.34 33.72
C ALA A 951 -17.26 -16.81 34.76
N PHE A 952 -16.86 -16.99 36.01
CA PHE A 952 -17.75 -17.39 37.09
C PHE A 952 -18.29 -16.15 37.83
N HIS A 953 -19.62 -16.04 37.89
CA HIS A 953 -20.32 -14.99 38.63
C HIS A 953 -20.79 -15.55 39.97
N HIS A 954 -20.25 -15.02 41.06
CA HIS A 954 -20.65 -15.42 42.41
C HIS A 954 -22.06 -14.91 42.74
N ALA A 955 -22.81 -15.68 43.53
CA ALA A 955 -24.15 -15.26 43.98
C ALA A 955 -24.11 -14.16 45.07
N THR A 956 -22.97 -14.00 45.75
CA THR A 956 -22.85 -13.14 46.95
C THR A 956 -21.74 -12.10 46.88
N LYS A 957 -20.78 -12.25 45.95
CA LYS A 957 -19.63 -11.35 45.73
C LYS A 957 -19.77 -10.71 44.33
N ASP A 958 -19.46 -9.43 44.20
CA ASP A 958 -19.48 -8.71 42.90
C ASP A 958 -18.22 -8.98 42.04
N GLU A 959 -17.38 -9.95 42.43
CA GLU A 959 -16.13 -10.28 41.74
C GLU A 959 -16.37 -11.36 40.68
N VAL A 960 -15.89 -11.12 39.45
CA VAL A 960 -15.94 -12.10 38.35
C VAL A 960 -14.56 -12.71 38.18
N VAL A 961 -14.45 -14.03 38.35
CA VAL A 961 -13.20 -14.77 38.21
C VAL A 961 -13.24 -15.63 36.95
N VAL A 962 -12.22 -15.49 36.09
CA VAL A 962 -12.11 -16.31 34.87
C VAL A 962 -11.29 -17.57 35.17
N HIS A 963 -11.91 -18.73 34.99
CA HIS A 963 -11.27 -20.02 35.16
C HIS A 963 -10.97 -20.66 33.79
N SER A 964 -9.75 -21.20 33.66
CA SER A 964 -9.39 -22.03 32.51
C SER A 964 -9.72 -23.49 32.81
N ILE A 965 -10.62 -24.07 32.00
CA ILE A 965 -11.07 -25.45 32.11
C ILE A 965 -10.55 -26.21 30.89
N ARG A 966 -9.80 -27.29 31.11
CA ARG A 966 -9.26 -28.14 30.05
C ARG A 966 -9.87 -29.53 30.17
N LEU A 967 -10.67 -29.91 29.18
CA LEU A 967 -11.38 -31.19 29.19
C LEU A 967 -11.28 -31.85 27.80
N PRO A 968 -11.38 -33.19 27.72
CA PRO A 968 -11.46 -33.89 26.44
C PRO A 968 -12.51 -33.28 25.51
N ARG A 969 -12.23 -33.18 24.20
CA ARG A 969 -13.16 -32.52 23.26
C ARG A 969 -14.58 -33.11 23.25
N ASN A 970 -14.70 -34.41 23.51
CA ASN A 970 -15.97 -35.13 23.60
C ASN A 970 -16.71 -34.96 24.94
N SER A 971 -16.11 -34.27 25.92
CA SER A 971 -16.75 -33.94 27.20
C SER A 971 -18.00 -33.10 27.00
N THR A 972 -18.83 -33.14 28.02
CA THR A 972 -20.11 -32.45 28.08
C THR A 972 -20.04 -31.20 28.95
N ILE A 973 -21.05 -30.35 28.85
CA ILE A 973 -21.22 -29.19 29.73
C ILE A 973 -21.28 -29.62 31.21
N SER A 974 -21.84 -30.80 31.50
CA SER A 974 -21.84 -31.38 32.84
C SER A 974 -20.41 -31.59 33.39
N ASP A 975 -19.48 -32.00 32.53
CA ASP A 975 -18.08 -32.20 32.92
C ASP A 975 -17.40 -30.85 33.20
N VAL A 976 -17.70 -29.82 32.39
CA VAL A 976 -17.23 -28.44 32.63
C VAL A 976 -17.72 -27.93 33.97
N ILE A 977 -19.00 -28.11 34.27
CA ILE A 977 -19.61 -27.69 35.54
C ILE A 977 -18.95 -28.45 36.71
N THR A 978 -18.73 -29.75 36.57
CA THR A 978 -18.11 -30.57 37.62
C THR A 978 -16.69 -30.11 37.91
N ASP A 979 -15.87 -29.85 36.87
CA ASP A 979 -14.52 -29.30 37.03
C ASP A 979 -14.56 -27.91 37.67
N LEU A 980 -15.47 -27.04 37.20
CA LEU A 980 -15.62 -25.69 37.74
C LEU A 980 -15.98 -25.71 39.23
N LYS A 981 -16.88 -26.60 39.68
CA LYS A 981 -17.24 -26.76 41.10
C LYS A 981 -16.05 -27.06 42.01
N THR A 982 -14.97 -27.67 41.48
CA THR A 982 -13.74 -27.91 42.26
C THR A 982 -12.85 -26.66 42.40
N LYS A 983 -13.06 -25.65 41.55
CA LYS A 983 -12.24 -24.44 41.43
C LYS A 983 -12.90 -23.19 42.03
N VAL A 984 -14.19 -23.26 42.37
CA VAL A 984 -14.98 -22.12 42.86
C VAL A 984 -15.55 -22.38 44.25
N GLU A 985 -15.66 -21.32 45.05
CA GLU A 985 -16.40 -21.35 46.31
C GLU A 985 -17.90 -21.13 46.05
N LEU A 986 -18.73 -22.13 46.37
CA LEU A 986 -20.20 -22.07 46.20
C LEU A 986 -20.89 -21.56 47.47
N SER A 987 -22.05 -20.92 47.31
CA SER A 987 -22.88 -20.48 48.45
C SER A 987 -23.38 -21.64 49.33
N ASN A 988 -23.73 -22.77 48.71
CA ASN A 988 -24.02 -24.05 49.37
C ASN A 988 -23.40 -25.21 48.57
N PRO A 989 -23.01 -26.33 49.22
CA PRO A 989 -22.40 -27.47 48.53
C PRO A 989 -23.31 -28.14 47.49
N ASP A 990 -24.62 -28.12 47.74
CA ASP A 990 -25.64 -28.76 46.89
C ASP A 990 -26.18 -27.83 45.79
N THR A 991 -25.59 -26.64 45.61
CA THR A 991 -26.03 -25.69 44.58
C THR A 991 -25.70 -26.22 43.17
N GLU A 992 -26.67 -26.11 42.26
CA GLU A 992 -26.49 -26.44 40.85
C GLU A 992 -25.91 -25.24 40.10
N LEU A 993 -25.04 -25.50 39.13
CA LEU A 993 -24.50 -24.46 38.26
C LEU A 993 -25.09 -24.61 36.86
N ARG A 994 -25.16 -23.50 36.14
CA ARG A 994 -25.41 -23.50 34.69
C ARG A 994 -24.29 -22.78 33.96
N LEU A 995 -24.12 -23.16 32.69
CA LEU A 995 -23.24 -22.45 31.76
C LEU A 995 -24.10 -21.69 30.73
N LEU A 996 -23.71 -20.45 30.49
CA LEU A 996 -24.38 -19.47 29.65
C LEU A 996 -23.43 -18.96 28.57
N GLU A 997 -23.98 -18.68 27.40
CA GLU A 997 -23.31 -17.94 26.34
C GLU A 997 -23.82 -16.50 26.34
N VAL A 998 -22.93 -15.55 26.63
CA VAL A 998 -23.24 -14.13 26.69
C VAL A 998 -22.52 -13.39 25.57
N PHE A 999 -23.29 -12.63 24.80
CA PHE A 999 -22.78 -11.76 23.74
C PHE A 999 -23.55 -10.44 23.77
N TYR A 1000 -22.86 -9.32 23.60
CA TYR A 1000 -23.45 -7.97 23.58
C TYR A 1000 -24.48 -7.70 24.71
N HIS A 1001 -24.12 -8.06 25.95
CA HIS A 1001 -24.94 -7.91 27.16
C HIS A 1001 -26.27 -8.70 27.14
N LYS A 1002 -26.37 -9.77 26.34
CA LYS A 1002 -27.54 -10.66 26.24
C LYS A 1002 -27.14 -12.12 26.47
N ILE A 1003 -28.01 -12.86 27.16
CA ILE A 1003 -27.91 -14.32 27.25
C ILE A 1003 -28.52 -14.92 25.97
N TYR A 1004 -27.66 -15.48 25.12
CA TYR A 1004 -28.06 -16.10 23.86
C TYR A 1004 -28.44 -17.57 24.04
N LYS A 1005 -27.73 -18.27 24.92
CA LYS A 1005 -27.91 -19.71 25.10
C LYS A 1005 -27.64 -20.13 26.54
N ILE A 1006 -28.52 -20.98 27.04
CA ILE A 1006 -28.29 -21.78 28.24
C ILE A 1006 -27.88 -23.16 27.75
N PHE A 1007 -26.67 -23.59 28.09
CA PHE A 1007 -26.17 -24.88 27.63
C PHE A 1007 -26.82 -26.02 28.41
N PRO A 1008 -27.46 -27.00 27.75
CA PRO A 1008 -27.96 -28.17 28.43
C PRO A 1008 -26.79 -29.07 28.89
N PRO A 1009 -26.90 -29.77 30.03
CA PRO A 1009 -25.78 -30.52 30.62
C PRO A 1009 -25.15 -31.58 29.70
N HIS A 1010 -25.93 -32.13 28.76
CA HIS A 1010 -25.51 -33.18 27.84
C HIS A 1010 -24.89 -32.68 26.53
N GLU A 1011 -24.90 -31.36 26.27
CA GLU A 1011 -24.29 -30.81 25.06
C GLU A 1011 -22.77 -30.99 25.11
N LYS A 1012 -22.16 -31.30 23.96
CA LYS A 1012 -20.72 -31.51 23.84
C LYS A 1012 -19.98 -30.19 23.75
N ILE A 1013 -18.85 -30.09 24.45
CA ILE A 1013 -18.04 -28.87 24.47
C ILE A 1013 -17.37 -28.58 23.13
N GLU A 1014 -17.18 -29.58 22.27
CA GLU A 1014 -16.62 -29.43 20.93
C GLU A 1014 -17.35 -28.34 20.12
N ASN A 1015 -18.66 -28.21 20.29
CA ASN A 1015 -19.52 -27.29 19.55
C ASN A 1015 -19.52 -25.83 20.05
N ILE A 1016 -18.86 -25.55 21.18
CA ILE A 1016 -18.80 -24.19 21.76
C ILE A 1016 -17.86 -23.30 20.93
N ASN A 1017 -18.28 -22.10 20.57
CA ASN A 1017 -17.43 -21.12 19.89
C ASN A 1017 -16.97 -20.03 20.89
N ASP A 1018 -15.76 -20.19 21.43
CA ASP A 1018 -15.19 -19.31 22.46
C ASP A 1018 -14.32 -18.18 21.90
N GLN A 1019 -14.30 -17.97 20.58
CA GLN A 1019 -13.47 -16.93 19.95
C GLN A 1019 -14.08 -15.52 20.05
N TYR A 1020 -15.40 -15.40 20.14
CA TYR A 1020 -16.11 -14.09 20.14
C TYR A 1020 -17.16 -13.94 21.25
N TRP A 1021 -17.48 -15.02 21.97
CA TRP A 1021 -18.60 -15.09 22.92
C TRP A 1021 -18.04 -15.34 24.32
N THR A 1022 -18.65 -14.72 25.33
CA THR A 1022 -18.22 -14.92 26.72
C THR A 1022 -18.98 -16.10 27.32
N LEU A 1023 -18.25 -17.13 27.75
CA LEU A 1023 -18.82 -18.23 28.53
C LEU A 1023 -18.93 -17.80 29.99
N ARG A 1024 -20.16 -17.74 30.50
CA ARG A 1024 -20.46 -17.36 31.88
C ARG A 1024 -21.04 -18.55 32.63
N ALA A 1025 -20.55 -18.81 33.83
CA ALA A 1025 -21.15 -19.78 34.75
C ALA A 1025 -21.70 -19.07 35.99
N GLU A 1026 -22.85 -19.54 36.47
CA GLU A 1026 -23.51 -18.99 37.66
C GLU A 1026 -24.29 -20.05 38.43
N GLU A 1027 -24.52 -19.78 39.71
CA GLU A 1027 -25.35 -20.59 40.60
C GLU A 1027 -26.84 -20.47 40.24
N ILE A 1028 -27.54 -21.60 40.12
CA ILE A 1028 -28.99 -21.63 39.89
C ILE A 1028 -29.70 -21.32 41.22
N PRO A 1029 -30.45 -20.21 41.32
CA PRO A 1029 -31.17 -19.84 42.53
C PRO A 1029 -32.26 -20.86 42.90
N GLU A 1030 -32.51 -21.04 44.21
CA GLU A 1030 -33.58 -21.95 44.71
C GLU A 1030 -34.98 -21.58 44.20
N GLU A 1031 -35.22 -20.31 43.89
CA GLU A 1031 -36.49 -19.84 43.29
C GLU A 1031 -36.73 -20.42 41.89
N GLU A 1032 -35.68 -20.80 41.15
CA GLU A 1032 -35.77 -21.40 39.81
C GLU A 1032 -35.97 -22.93 39.86
N LYS A 1033 -35.68 -23.58 40.98
CA LYS A 1033 -35.78 -25.05 41.11
C LYS A 1033 -37.22 -25.53 41.34
N ASN A 1034 -38.08 -24.68 41.90
CA ASN A 1034 -39.46 -25.00 42.29
C ASN A 1034 -40.48 -24.23 41.45
N LEU A 1035 -40.37 -24.29 40.12
CA LEU A 1035 -41.33 -23.63 39.21
C LEU A 1035 -42.68 -24.34 39.26
N GLY A 1036 -43.75 -23.60 39.55
CA GLY A 1036 -45.12 -24.07 39.35
C GLY A 1036 -45.45 -24.29 37.86
N PRO A 1037 -46.54 -25.01 37.54
CA PRO A 1037 -46.92 -25.32 36.15
C PRO A 1037 -47.24 -24.08 35.29
N HIS A 1038 -47.41 -22.92 35.91
CA HIS A 1038 -47.71 -21.64 35.26
C HIS A 1038 -46.61 -20.58 35.47
N ASP A 1039 -45.53 -20.91 36.17
CA ASP A 1039 -44.38 -20.02 36.34
C ASP A 1039 -43.48 -20.07 35.10
N ARG A 1040 -42.78 -18.96 34.80
CA ARG A 1040 -41.88 -18.88 33.63
C ARG A 1040 -40.54 -18.30 34.02
N LEU A 1041 -39.46 -18.87 33.45
CA LEU A 1041 -38.12 -18.30 33.51
C LEU A 1041 -37.92 -17.37 32.32
N ILE A 1042 -37.52 -16.13 32.59
CA ILE A 1042 -37.34 -15.08 31.59
C ILE A 1042 -35.93 -14.50 31.67
N HIS A 1043 -35.42 -14.08 30.52
CA HIS A 1043 -34.13 -13.42 30.40
C HIS A 1043 -34.34 -11.93 30.60
N VAL A 1044 -33.53 -11.33 31.47
CA VAL A 1044 -33.55 -9.91 31.79
C VAL A 1044 -32.22 -9.29 31.39
N TYR A 1045 -32.27 -8.19 30.64
CA TYR A 1045 -31.09 -7.39 30.31
C TYR A 1045 -31.42 -5.90 30.37
N HIS A 1046 -30.37 -5.07 30.41
CA HIS A 1046 -30.52 -3.63 30.46
C HIS A 1046 -30.33 -3.02 29.08
N PHE A 1047 -31.14 -2.00 28.80
CA PHE A 1047 -30.95 -1.18 27.62
C PHE A 1047 -31.20 0.29 27.92
N MET A 1048 -30.59 1.14 27.11
CA MET A 1048 -30.93 2.54 26.99
C MET A 1048 -31.64 2.74 25.67
N LYS A 1049 -32.67 3.58 25.69
CA LYS A 1049 -33.33 4.09 24.49
C LYS A 1049 -32.82 5.51 24.29
N ASP A 1050 -32.15 5.74 23.17
CA ASP A 1050 -31.75 7.11 22.80
C ASP A 1050 -33.02 7.93 22.52
N PRO A 1051 -33.27 9.03 23.25
CA PRO A 1051 -34.44 9.89 23.00
C PRO A 1051 -34.45 10.52 21.61
N ASN A 1052 -33.30 10.60 20.90
CA ASN A 1052 -33.20 11.22 19.59
C ASN A 1052 -33.58 10.31 18.42
N GLN A 1053 -34.01 9.06 18.69
CA GLN A 1053 -34.33 8.08 17.64
C GLN A 1053 -35.52 7.20 17.95
N ASN A 1054 -36.45 7.17 17.01
CA ASN A 1054 -37.52 6.20 17.04
C ASN A 1054 -36.99 4.81 16.65
N GLN A 1055 -36.75 3.98 17.68
CA GLN A 1055 -36.65 2.49 17.69
C GLN A 1055 -35.26 1.84 17.75
N GLN A 1056 -34.28 2.39 18.48
CA GLN A 1056 -33.04 1.66 18.77
C GLN A 1056 -32.64 1.57 20.23
N ILE A 1057 -32.01 0.44 20.54
CA ILE A 1057 -31.78 -0.11 21.87
C ILE A 1057 -30.28 -0.41 21.98
N GLN A 1058 -29.57 0.31 22.84
CA GLN A 1058 -28.19 -0.02 23.21
C GLN A 1058 -28.20 -0.87 24.47
N ASN A 1059 -27.71 -2.10 24.39
CA ASN A 1059 -27.66 -3.01 25.54
C ASN A 1059 -26.40 -2.72 26.36
N PHE A 1060 -26.51 -2.83 27.68
CA PHE A 1060 -25.40 -2.65 28.60
C PHE A 1060 -25.63 -3.45 29.89
N GLY A 1061 -24.67 -3.44 30.79
CA GLY A 1061 -24.77 -4.11 32.10
C GLY A 1061 -24.75 -5.63 32.01
N ASP A 1062 -25.08 -6.28 33.12
CA ASP A 1062 -25.05 -7.73 33.25
C ASP A 1062 -26.45 -8.33 33.07
N PRO A 1063 -26.67 -9.19 32.05
CA PRO A 1063 -27.94 -9.89 31.93
C PRO A 1063 -28.07 -10.95 33.03
N PHE A 1064 -29.30 -11.26 33.41
CA PHE A 1064 -29.62 -12.28 34.42
C PHE A 1064 -30.98 -12.94 34.13
N LEU A 1065 -31.22 -14.07 34.78
CA LEU A 1065 -32.49 -14.79 34.68
C LEU A 1065 -33.36 -14.52 35.92
N MET A 1066 -34.67 -14.55 35.72
CA MET A 1066 -35.67 -14.31 36.76
C MET A 1066 -36.93 -15.14 36.51
N VAL A 1067 -37.56 -15.60 37.60
CA VAL A 1067 -38.84 -16.29 37.55
C VAL A 1067 -39.98 -15.29 37.67
N ILE A 1068 -40.97 -15.36 36.77
CA ILE A 1068 -42.24 -14.63 36.85
C ILE A 1068 -43.38 -15.59 37.20
N ARG A 1069 -44.27 -15.17 38.11
CA ARG A 1069 -45.43 -15.96 38.56
C ARG A 1069 -46.70 -15.57 37.81
N GLU A 1070 -47.69 -16.47 37.77
CA GLU A 1070 -48.90 -16.35 36.93
C GLU A 1070 -49.72 -15.07 37.17
N VAL A 1071 -49.79 -14.57 38.40
CA VAL A 1071 -50.58 -13.36 38.76
C VAL A 1071 -49.72 -12.14 39.07
N GLU A 1072 -48.41 -12.22 38.82
CA GLU A 1072 -47.47 -11.17 39.20
C GLU A 1072 -47.58 -9.95 38.28
N THR A 1073 -47.76 -8.79 38.91
CA THR A 1073 -47.86 -7.49 38.23
C THR A 1073 -46.48 -6.93 37.89
N ALA A 1074 -46.40 -6.04 36.90
CA ALA A 1074 -45.14 -5.41 36.51
C ALA A 1074 -44.47 -4.64 37.66
N ALA A 1075 -45.25 -4.04 38.56
CA ALA A 1075 -44.74 -3.37 39.77
C ALA A 1075 -44.05 -4.35 40.73
N GLU A 1076 -44.65 -5.51 40.97
CA GLU A 1076 -44.08 -6.56 41.84
C GLU A 1076 -42.78 -7.14 41.24
N VAL A 1077 -42.74 -7.31 39.92
CA VAL A 1077 -41.53 -7.74 39.20
C VAL A 1077 -40.43 -6.67 39.28
N LEU A 1078 -40.76 -5.40 39.08
CA LEU A 1078 -39.81 -4.28 39.24
C LEU A 1078 -39.23 -4.21 40.67
N GLU A 1079 -40.04 -4.39 41.70
CA GLU A 1079 -39.57 -4.39 43.09
C GLU A 1079 -38.59 -5.54 43.37
N ARG A 1080 -38.82 -6.73 42.77
CA ARG A 1080 -37.90 -7.87 42.87
C ARG A 1080 -36.59 -7.60 42.12
N ILE A 1081 -36.66 -6.98 40.95
CA ILE A 1081 -35.49 -6.56 40.17
C ILE A 1081 -34.65 -5.56 40.98
N GLN A 1082 -35.28 -4.55 41.60
CA GLN A 1082 -34.62 -3.56 42.43
C GLN A 1082 -33.84 -4.21 43.57
N ARG A 1083 -34.50 -5.12 44.30
CA ARG A 1083 -33.87 -5.87 45.40
C ARG A 1083 -32.73 -6.74 44.93
N LYS A 1084 -32.86 -7.39 43.77
CA LYS A 1084 -31.82 -8.26 43.18
C LYS A 1084 -30.58 -7.46 42.77
N LEU A 1085 -30.76 -6.29 42.17
CA LEU A 1085 -29.68 -5.42 41.69
C LEU A 1085 -29.14 -4.47 42.78
N ARG A 1086 -29.77 -4.43 43.96
CA ARG A 1086 -29.41 -3.57 45.10
C ARG A 1086 -29.31 -2.08 44.70
N VAL A 1087 -30.21 -1.63 43.83
CA VAL A 1087 -30.23 -0.25 43.32
C VAL A 1087 -30.97 0.65 44.32
N PRO A 1088 -30.41 1.80 44.73
CA PRO A 1088 -31.09 2.76 45.60
C PRO A 1088 -32.43 3.23 45.00
N ASP A 1089 -33.41 3.52 45.86
CA ASP A 1089 -34.76 3.95 45.45
C ASP A 1089 -34.73 5.16 44.51
N GLU A 1090 -33.82 6.10 44.75
CA GLU A 1090 -33.67 7.31 43.92
C GLU A 1090 -33.26 6.99 42.47
N ASP A 1091 -32.36 6.01 42.28
CA ASP A 1091 -31.88 5.61 40.96
C ASP A 1091 -32.87 4.70 40.24
N PHE A 1092 -33.56 3.82 40.99
CA PHE A 1092 -34.51 2.87 40.44
C PHE A 1092 -35.84 3.51 40.04
N SER A 1093 -36.22 4.62 40.67
CA SER A 1093 -37.46 5.37 40.35
C SER A 1093 -37.59 5.81 38.89
N LYS A 1094 -36.46 5.88 38.17
CA LYS A 1094 -36.38 6.28 36.75
C LYS A 1094 -36.44 5.08 35.78
N TRP A 1095 -36.46 3.86 36.29
CA TRP A 1095 -36.41 2.66 35.45
C TRP A 1095 -37.81 2.28 34.99
N LYS A 1096 -37.93 1.78 33.75
CA LYS A 1096 -39.20 1.32 33.18
C LYS A 1096 -39.07 -0.12 32.72
N LEU A 1097 -40.11 -0.92 32.93
CA LEU A 1097 -40.15 -2.29 32.44
C LEU A 1097 -40.72 -2.33 31.03
N ALA A 1098 -40.06 -3.06 30.13
CA ALA A 1098 -40.50 -3.26 28.77
C ALA A 1098 -40.40 -4.74 28.36
N PHE A 1099 -41.35 -5.16 27.56
CA PHE A 1099 -41.36 -6.43 26.86
C PHE A 1099 -40.83 -6.22 25.43
N ILE A 1100 -40.01 -7.13 24.88
CA ILE A 1100 -39.60 -7.05 23.45
C ILE A 1100 -40.17 -8.17 22.62
N SER A 1101 -40.81 -7.76 21.52
CA SER A 1101 -41.12 -8.61 20.38
C SER A 1101 -40.44 -8.06 19.13
N MET A 1102 -39.73 -8.90 18.37
CA MET A 1102 -39.08 -8.51 17.10
C MET A 1102 -38.22 -7.22 17.19
N ASN A 1103 -37.39 -7.10 18.24
CA ASN A 1103 -36.55 -5.92 18.54
C ASN A 1103 -37.30 -4.60 18.83
N ARG A 1104 -38.60 -4.64 19.15
CA ARG A 1104 -39.38 -3.45 19.53
C ARG A 1104 -39.81 -3.51 21.00
N PRO A 1105 -39.47 -2.50 21.83
CA PRO A 1105 -39.85 -2.47 23.23
C PRO A 1105 -41.28 -1.95 23.41
N GLU A 1106 -42.11 -2.75 24.07
CA GLU A 1106 -43.46 -2.42 24.54
C GLU A 1106 -43.43 -2.22 26.05
N TYR A 1107 -43.68 -0.99 26.52
CA TYR A 1107 -43.63 -0.66 27.94
C TYR A 1107 -44.84 -1.21 28.70
N LEU A 1108 -44.58 -1.90 29.81
CA LEU A 1108 -45.61 -2.44 30.69
C LEU A 1108 -46.06 -1.38 31.69
N GLN A 1109 -47.36 -1.34 31.97
CA GLN A 1109 -47.93 -0.55 33.06
C GLN A 1109 -47.83 -1.33 34.37
N ASP A 1110 -47.75 -0.64 35.50
CA ASP A 1110 -47.59 -1.24 36.83
C ASP A 1110 -48.63 -2.32 37.16
N THR A 1111 -49.86 -2.19 36.65
CA THR A 1111 -50.96 -3.15 36.85
C THR A 1111 -50.98 -4.32 35.86
N ASP A 1112 -50.12 -4.31 34.84
CA ASP A 1112 -50.09 -5.37 33.84
C ASP A 1112 -49.57 -6.68 34.44
N VAL A 1113 -50.32 -7.76 34.23
CA VAL A 1113 -49.87 -9.11 34.60
C VAL A 1113 -48.82 -9.57 33.59
N VAL A 1114 -47.58 -9.75 34.06
CA VAL A 1114 -46.42 -9.99 33.19
C VAL A 1114 -46.56 -11.33 32.47
N SER A 1115 -46.99 -12.39 33.17
CA SER A 1115 -47.14 -13.75 32.61
C SER A 1115 -48.07 -13.84 31.38
N ALA A 1116 -49.09 -12.97 31.31
CA ALA A 1116 -50.12 -12.97 30.26
C ALA A 1116 -49.61 -12.41 28.91
N ARG A 1117 -48.45 -11.75 28.91
CA ARG A 1117 -47.86 -11.11 27.72
C ARG A 1117 -46.83 -11.98 26.99
N PHE A 1118 -46.38 -13.08 27.58
CA PHE A 1118 -45.29 -13.89 27.04
C PHE A 1118 -45.83 -15.12 26.27
N GLN A 1119 -45.14 -15.51 25.20
CA GLN A 1119 -45.11 -16.84 24.58
C GLN A 1119 -43.79 -17.54 24.97
N ALA A 1120 -43.61 -18.81 24.58
CA ALA A 1120 -42.54 -19.68 25.07
C ALA A 1120 -41.08 -19.27 24.68
N CYS A 1121 -40.88 -18.16 23.94
CA CYS A 1121 -39.58 -17.72 23.42
C CYS A 1121 -39.26 -16.23 23.66
N ASP A 1122 -39.82 -15.63 24.72
CA ASP A 1122 -39.83 -14.17 24.88
C ASP A 1122 -38.88 -13.65 25.99
N PHE A 1123 -38.39 -12.40 25.83
CA PHE A 1123 -37.42 -11.72 26.72
C PHE A 1123 -38.09 -10.56 27.49
N LEU A 1124 -37.78 -10.37 28.78
CA LEU A 1124 -38.18 -9.20 29.58
C LEU A 1124 -37.01 -8.23 29.66
N ILE A 1125 -37.26 -6.92 29.68
CA ILE A 1125 -36.17 -5.94 29.63
C ILE A 1125 -36.44 -4.78 30.56
N ILE A 1126 -35.37 -4.29 31.15
CA ILE A 1126 -35.40 -3.12 32.01
C ILE A 1126 -34.76 -1.95 31.27
N LEU A 1127 -35.54 -0.91 31.01
CA LEU A 1127 -35.03 0.39 30.55
C LEU A 1127 -34.54 1.16 31.77
N LYS A 1128 -33.24 1.51 31.79
CA LYS A 1128 -32.72 2.52 32.72
C LYS A 1128 -32.83 3.90 32.04
N CYS A 1129 -33.73 4.77 32.50
CA CYS A 1129 -33.67 6.18 32.07
C CYS A 1129 -32.55 6.88 32.84
N ILE A 1130 -31.42 7.14 32.19
CA ILE A 1130 -30.37 8.01 32.73
C ILE A 1130 -30.68 9.44 32.27
N PRO A 1131 -30.85 10.42 33.16
CA PRO A 1131 -30.72 11.82 32.79
C PRO A 1131 -29.23 12.08 32.52
N SER A 1132 -28.93 12.50 31.29
CA SER A 1132 -27.67 13.11 30.84
C SER A 1132 -26.62 13.38 31.92
N LEU A 1133 -25.72 12.41 32.16
CA LEU A 1133 -24.42 12.68 32.76
C LEU A 1133 -23.36 11.79 32.11
N ILE A 1134 -22.53 12.42 31.27
CA ILE A 1134 -21.28 11.90 30.75
C ILE A 1134 -20.27 11.92 31.90
N HIS A 1135 -20.18 10.85 32.69
CA HIS A 1135 -18.97 10.41 33.39
C HIS A 1135 -19.24 9.12 34.17
N TYR A 1136 -18.27 8.20 34.13
CA TYR A 1136 -18.25 6.86 34.77
C TYR A 1136 -18.89 5.70 33.98
N ILE A 1137 -18.19 5.25 32.93
CA ILE A 1137 -18.05 3.82 32.62
C ILE A 1137 -16.59 3.56 32.22
N HIS A 1138 -15.72 3.45 33.22
CA HIS A 1138 -14.46 2.69 33.17
C HIS A 1138 -14.03 2.42 34.62
N THR A 1139 -14.66 1.40 35.19
CA THR A 1139 -14.12 0.60 36.29
C THR A 1139 -14.63 -0.81 36.09
#